data_AF-A0A2N5DRJ3-F1
#
_entry.id   AF-A0A2N5DRJ3-F1
#
_cell.length_a   1.000
_cell.length_b   1.000
_cell.length_c   1.000
_cell.angle_alpha   90.00
_cell.angle_beta   90.00
_cell.angle_gamma   90.00
#
_symmetry.space_group_name_H-M   'P 1'
#
loop_
_entity.id
_entity.type
_entity.pdbx_description
1 polymer ?
#
loop_
_entity_poly.entity_id
_entity_poly.type
_entity_poly.pdbx_seq_one_letter_code
_entity_poly.pdbx_strand_id
1 'polypeptide(L)'
;MRSNVLTLSADALEQRLQSLATPGLADLGGLATLAAVAEPLSQSVYADRLVRALAGEGEPLSDQAVAIIERILAQNPHPFVVAATAQAVLDTPLGAQQQRLLQRRLLQRATVRDTPAACLMASECLAGGFLLADLPGASRPAALAALDEITADDDPILIRRAALLAGLAWLWGRSSDLEDLLLRLSQNDEAGEQALFELALIALDRALAADSSAAMLLGLEVAARKFSAAADAGPELVEAAALSQVLLATTKFCSASQDGLEPMLAQAVDAAATRRRELDRQALRSWLRPRLDVETAWWSLASSLKGLSLQLAQPSWLRAVPVLEQIARLRRAMVPLASPGGDVLRRSITDTLALSFLRQEGLRSHLTAWRDDISTSEADRSEASVLLEAIAELGSVRSAPEEGSAAPSTAQEQHLAGLISLSAPLSFTGALERAYVAMDGAVDGHVDYVGELRNDVGVLITYLTLFLGHCLDMTPTMAKGGFEFLFANGGAKPLEEELQRACWHFLRLQAHGFPHHQIIRELNDVGGGRADIAIVRPQHRLVIEVKRELVDASREGISKYLGQTAAYELTGPRIGFLVVLDLVSQRGWPLTLEDNCWVEQVQTPRDAVPRMVCVWRIPGARRTPSAITTPIQ
;
A
#
# COMPACT_ATOMS: atom_id res chain seq x y z
N MET A 1 -0.11 -42.69 -29.72
CA MET A 1 1.07 -42.51 -28.85
C MET A 1 0.57 -42.24 -27.44
N ARG A 2 0.78 -43.18 -26.51
CA ARG A 2 0.40 -42.98 -25.10
C ARG A 2 1.38 -41.98 -24.50
N SER A 3 0.89 -40.80 -24.12
CA SER A 3 1.64 -39.84 -23.30
C SER A 3 2.02 -40.54 -21.99
N ASN A 4 3.31 -40.71 -21.73
CA ASN A 4 3.80 -41.15 -20.42
C ASN A 4 3.53 -40.02 -19.43
N VAL A 5 2.39 -40.08 -18.73
CA VAL A 5 2.12 -39.22 -17.58
C VAL A 5 3.11 -39.63 -16.49
N LEU A 6 4.18 -38.85 -16.33
CA LEU A 6 5.11 -38.99 -15.22
C LEU A 6 4.32 -38.80 -13.92
N THR A 7 4.05 -39.89 -13.20
CA THR A 7 3.50 -39.83 -11.85
C THR A 7 4.63 -39.40 -10.93
N LEU A 8 4.60 -38.14 -10.50
CA LEU A 8 5.59 -37.56 -9.60
C LEU A 8 5.16 -37.77 -8.14
N SER A 9 6.13 -38.00 -7.25
CA SER A 9 5.88 -37.99 -5.80
C SER A 9 5.63 -36.58 -5.29
N ALA A 10 5.07 -36.45 -4.08
CA ALA A 10 4.87 -35.15 -3.43
C ALA A 10 6.19 -34.35 -3.33
N ASP A 11 7.27 -34.98 -2.86
CA ASP A 11 8.59 -34.34 -2.75
C ASP A 11 9.13 -33.86 -4.11
N ALA A 12 8.95 -34.65 -5.17
CA ALA A 12 9.39 -34.27 -6.50
C ALA A 12 8.56 -33.11 -7.08
N LEU A 13 7.28 -33.01 -6.73
CA LEU A 13 6.42 -31.89 -7.10
C LEU A 13 6.77 -30.64 -6.30
N GLU A 14 7.06 -30.76 -5.01
CA GLU A 14 7.49 -29.66 -4.17
C GLU A 14 8.81 -29.05 -4.65
N GLN A 15 9.80 -29.89 -5.00
CA GLN A 15 11.04 -29.42 -5.64
C GLN A 15 10.79 -28.68 -6.96
N ARG A 16 9.83 -29.16 -7.77
CA ARG A 16 9.46 -28.49 -9.02
C ARG A 16 8.79 -27.15 -8.76
N LEU A 17 7.83 -27.10 -7.83
CA LEU A 17 7.17 -25.86 -7.43
C LEU A 17 8.16 -24.84 -6.90
N GLN A 18 9.16 -25.27 -6.13
CA GLN A 18 10.26 -24.42 -5.67
C GLN A 18 11.13 -23.91 -6.84
N SER A 19 11.45 -24.78 -7.81
CA SER A 19 12.32 -24.41 -8.93
C SER A 19 11.65 -23.55 -10.01
N LEU A 20 10.32 -23.58 -10.10
CA LEU A 20 9.54 -22.95 -11.16
C LEU A 20 8.64 -21.85 -10.58
N ALA A 21 8.94 -20.59 -10.89
CA ALA A 21 8.13 -19.45 -10.45
C ALA A 21 6.73 -19.42 -11.08
N THR A 22 6.59 -19.94 -12.32
CA THR A 22 5.31 -20.06 -13.04
C THR A 22 5.21 -21.45 -13.69
N PRO A 23 4.93 -22.51 -12.91
CA PRO A 23 4.86 -23.86 -13.44
C PRO A 23 3.63 -24.04 -14.32
N GLY A 24 3.78 -24.71 -15.46
CA GLY A 24 2.66 -25.18 -16.26
C GLY A 24 2.11 -26.51 -15.73
N LEU A 25 0.87 -26.85 -16.08
CA LEU A 25 0.27 -28.14 -15.69
C LEU A 25 1.09 -29.36 -16.15
N ALA A 26 1.75 -29.27 -17.31
CA ALA A 26 2.63 -30.31 -17.83
C ALA A 26 3.90 -30.48 -16.99
N ASP A 27 4.47 -29.38 -16.48
CA ASP A 27 5.64 -29.41 -15.60
C ASP A 27 5.34 -30.14 -14.29
N LEU A 28 4.08 -30.13 -13.86
CA LEU A 28 3.61 -30.77 -12.63
C LEU A 28 3.05 -32.18 -12.85
N GLY A 29 3.30 -32.79 -14.01
CA GLY A 29 2.85 -34.15 -14.31
C GLY A 29 1.34 -34.28 -14.55
N GLY A 30 0.63 -33.18 -14.74
CA GLY A 30 -0.79 -33.16 -15.08
C GLY A 30 -1.75 -33.15 -13.89
N LEU A 31 -3.03 -32.88 -14.17
CA LEU A 31 -4.09 -32.75 -13.17
C LEU A 31 -4.30 -34.03 -12.33
N ALA A 32 -4.20 -35.21 -12.96
CA ALA A 32 -4.36 -36.49 -12.27
C ALA A 32 -3.26 -36.70 -11.21
N THR A 33 -2.02 -36.31 -11.52
CA THR A 33 -0.88 -36.39 -10.61
C THR A 33 -1.08 -35.44 -9.43
N LEU A 34 -1.44 -34.18 -9.70
CA LEU A 34 -1.73 -33.19 -8.65
C LEU A 34 -2.88 -33.62 -7.75
N ALA A 35 -3.95 -34.21 -8.30
CA ALA A 35 -5.08 -34.69 -7.53
C ALA A 35 -4.71 -35.87 -6.60
N ALA A 36 -3.81 -36.75 -7.03
CA ALA A 36 -3.37 -37.90 -6.25
C ALA A 36 -2.54 -37.50 -5.01
N VAL A 37 -1.85 -36.35 -5.06
CA VAL A 37 -1.02 -35.82 -3.97
C VAL A 37 -1.52 -34.48 -3.43
N ALA A 38 -2.82 -34.19 -3.61
CA ALA A 38 -3.39 -32.87 -3.30
C ALA A 38 -3.31 -32.51 -1.81
N GLU A 39 -3.30 -33.51 -0.91
CA GLU A 39 -3.27 -33.30 0.54
C GLU A 39 -1.92 -32.81 1.08
N PRO A 40 -0.77 -33.46 0.80
CA PRO A 40 0.52 -32.90 1.19
C PRO A 40 0.82 -31.58 0.46
N LEU A 41 0.45 -31.47 -0.83
CA LEU A 41 0.69 -30.24 -1.59
C LEU A 41 -0.15 -29.05 -1.10
N SER A 42 -1.37 -29.28 -0.59
CA SER A 42 -2.21 -28.18 -0.13
C SER A 42 -1.66 -27.48 1.11
N GLN A 43 -0.73 -28.11 1.83
CA GLN A 43 -0.06 -27.55 3.00
C GLN A 43 1.28 -26.89 2.67
N SER A 44 1.77 -27.03 1.43
CA SER A 44 3.05 -26.46 1.01
C SER A 44 3.04 -24.92 1.00
N VAL A 45 4.19 -24.32 1.28
CA VAL A 45 4.41 -22.86 1.16
C VAL A 45 4.35 -22.37 -0.29
N TYR A 46 4.43 -23.27 -1.27
CA TYR A 46 4.37 -22.96 -2.71
C TYR A 46 3.02 -23.28 -3.35
N ALA A 47 2.01 -23.61 -2.55
CA ALA A 47 0.73 -24.11 -3.05
C ALA A 47 -0.05 -23.07 -3.90
N ASP A 48 0.20 -21.77 -3.71
CA ASP A 48 -0.40 -20.69 -4.49
C ASP A 48 -0.06 -20.79 -6.00
N ARG A 49 1.14 -21.29 -6.33
CA ARG A 49 1.60 -21.49 -7.72
C ARG A 49 0.73 -22.48 -8.49
N LEU A 50 0.04 -23.38 -7.79
CA LEU A 50 -0.86 -24.35 -8.39
C LEU A 50 -2.07 -23.68 -9.04
N VAL A 51 -2.55 -22.54 -8.53
CA VAL A 51 -3.73 -21.88 -9.10
C VAL A 51 -3.50 -21.49 -10.56
N ARG A 52 -2.35 -20.87 -10.86
CA ARG A 52 -1.98 -20.48 -12.23
C ARG A 52 -1.71 -21.68 -13.12
N ALA A 53 -1.03 -22.70 -12.58
CA ALA A 53 -0.78 -23.94 -13.33
C ALA A 53 -2.09 -24.65 -13.73
N LEU A 54 -3.10 -24.60 -12.86
CA LEU A 54 -4.41 -25.21 -13.05
C LEU A 54 -5.32 -24.37 -13.96
N ALA A 55 -5.17 -23.04 -13.96
CA ALA A 55 -6.03 -22.11 -14.68
C ALA A 55 -5.97 -22.27 -16.21
N GLY A 56 -4.84 -22.73 -16.78
CA GLY A 56 -4.66 -22.76 -18.24
C GLY A 56 -4.80 -21.36 -18.88
N GLU A 57 -4.39 -21.20 -20.14
CA GLU A 57 -4.62 -19.92 -20.83
C GLU A 57 -6.10 -19.83 -21.27
N GLY A 58 -6.90 -19.08 -20.51
CA GLY A 58 -8.25 -18.65 -20.90
C GLY A 58 -9.38 -19.68 -20.76
N GLU A 59 -9.12 -20.86 -20.21
CA GLU A 59 -10.13 -21.91 -20.00
C GLU A 59 -10.72 -21.86 -18.58
N PRO A 60 -12.01 -22.21 -18.38
CA PRO A 60 -12.58 -22.36 -17.04
C PRO A 60 -11.92 -23.50 -16.26
N LEU A 61 -11.73 -23.29 -14.95
CA LEU A 61 -11.23 -24.34 -14.08
C LEU A 61 -12.17 -25.56 -14.04
N SER A 62 -11.59 -26.75 -14.23
CA SER A 62 -12.29 -28.02 -14.01
C SER A 62 -12.66 -28.21 -12.53
N ASP A 63 -13.72 -28.97 -12.24
CA ASP A 63 -14.14 -29.24 -10.86
C ASP A 63 -13.05 -29.91 -10.02
N GLN A 64 -12.22 -30.76 -10.63
CA GLN A 64 -11.09 -31.39 -9.96
C GLN A 64 -9.99 -30.37 -9.62
N ALA A 65 -9.75 -29.38 -10.48
CA ALA A 65 -8.83 -28.27 -10.18
C ALA A 65 -9.38 -27.38 -9.05
N VAL A 66 -10.68 -27.07 -9.09
CA VAL A 66 -11.35 -26.31 -8.02
C VAL A 66 -11.28 -27.06 -6.69
N ALA A 67 -11.40 -28.39 -6.67
CA ALA A 67 -11.26 -29.19 -5.46
C ALA A 67 -9.84 -29.14 -4.86
N ILE A 68 -8.79 -28.96 -5.67
CA ILE A 68 -7.42 -28.75 -5.18
C ILE A 68 -7.31 -27.35 -4.55
N ILE A 69 -7.79 -26.33 -5.25
CA ILE A 69 -7.79 -24.93 -4.76
C ILE A 69 -8.57 -24.80 -3.45
N GLU A 70 -9.76 -25.40 -3.39
CA GLU A 70 -10.61 -25.42 -2.21
C GLU A 70 -9.90 -26.04 -1.01
N ARG A 71 -9.13 -27.11 -1.23
CA ARG A 71 -8.31 -27.75 -0.18
C ARG A 71 -7.18 -26.84 0.29
N ILE A 72 -6.50 -26.12 -0.60
CA ILE A 72 -5.47 -25.12 -0.25
C ILE A 72 -6.08 -24.05 0.65
N LEU A 73 -7.20 -23.45 0.23
CA LEU A 73 -7.89 -22.42 1.01
C LEU A 73 -8.40 -22.94 2.36
N ALA A 74 -8.78 -24.22 2.44
CA ALA A 74 -9.29 -24.83 3.66
C ALA A 74 -8.19 -25.22 4.67
N GLN A 75 -7.05 -25.71 4.19
CA GLN A 75 -6.09 -26.46 5.03
C GLN A 75 -4.70 -25.83 5.11
N ASN A 76 -4.31 -24.94 4.19
CA ASN A 76 -2.96 -24.42 4.18
C ASN A 76 -2.67 -23.61 5.46
N PRO A 77 -1.62 -23.91 6.23
CA PRO A 77 -1.38 -23.28 7.53
C PRO A 77 -0.86 -21.84 7.41
N HIS A 78 -0.48 -21.38 6.22
CA HIS A 78 0.17 -20.11 6.00
C HIS A 78 -0.83 -19.05 5.48
N PRO A 79 -1.13 -17.98 6.25
CA PRO A 79 -2.07 -16.94 5.82
C PRO A 79 -1.71 -16.29 4.48
N PHE A 80 -0.41 -16.10 4.22
CA PHE A 80 0.06 -15.49 2.96
C PHE A 80 -0.22 -16.37 1.73
N VAL A 81 -0.13 -17.70 1.86
CA VAL A 81 -0.47 -18.63 0.77
C VAL A 81 -1.96 -18.58 0.50
N VAL A 82 -2.79 -18.54 1.55
CA VAL A 82 -4.25 -18.42 1.42
C VAL A 82 -4.63 -17.10 0.74
N ALA A 83 -4.01 -15.99 1.14
CA ALA A 83 -4.21 -14.69 0.52
C ALA A 83 -3.81 -14.67 -0.97
N ALA A 84 -2.62 -15.21 -1.29
CA ALA A 84 -2.12 -15.31 -2.67
C ALA A 84 -3.03 -16.21 -3.52
N THR A 85 -3.45 -17.35 -2.98
CA THR A 85 -4.38 -18.28 -3.64
C THR A 85 -5.72 -17.60 -3.92
N ALA A 86 -6.33 -16.94 -2.93
CA ALA A 86 -7.60 -16.22 -3.09
C ALA A 86 -7.50 -15.11 -4.14
N GLN A 87 -6.37 -14.39 -4.19
CA GLN A 87 -6.14 -13.38 -5.21
C GLN A 87 -5.99 -14.00 -6.61
N ALA A 88 -5.21 -15.07 -6.76
CA ALA A 88 -5.04 -15.76 -8.04
C ALA A 88 -6.37 -16.34 -8.58
N VAL A 89 -7.27 -16.75 -7.68
CA VAL A 89 -8.63 -17.21 -8.01
C VAL A 89 -9.47 -16.08 -8.63
N LEU A 90 -9.30 -14.82 -8.21
CA LEU A 90 -10.02 -13.67 -8.81
C LEU A 90 -9.65 -13.44 -10.27
N ASP A 91 -8.40 -13.74 -10.63
CA ASP A 91 -7.87 -13.57 -11.98
C ASP A 91 -8.19 -14.78 -12.90
N THR A 92 -8.86 -15.80 -12.37
CA THR A 92 -9.13 -17.06 -13.08
C THR A 92 -10.60 -17.19 -13.48
N PRO A 93 -10.92 -17.67 -14.70
CA PRO A 93 -12.32 -17.92 -15.09
C PRO A 93 -12.96 -19.02 -14.24
N LEU A 94 -14.03 -18.67 -13.52
CA LEU A 94 -14.76 -19.58 -12.61
C LEU A 94 -16.26 -19.55 -12.89
N GLY A 95 -16.91 -20.71 -12.80
CA GLY A 95 -18.37 -20.81 -12.83
C GLY A 95 -19.02 -20.30 -11.53
N ALA A 96 -20.26 -19.83 -11.61
CA ALA A 96 -20.97 -19.24 -10.46
C ALA A 96 -21.11 -20.16 -9.23
N GLN A 97 -21.18 -21.48 -9.44
CA GLN A 97 -21.20 -22.46 -8.34
C GLN A 97 -19.83 -22.56 -7.64
N GLN A 98 -18.75 -22.54 -8.43
CA GLN A 98 -17.37 -22.62 -7.92
C GLN A 98 -17.01 -21.35 -7.15
N GLN A 99 -17.42 -20.16 -7.65
CA GLN A 99 -17.26 -18.89 -6.95
C GLN A 99 -17.90 -18.93 -5.55
N ARG A 100 -19.15 -19.41 -5.44
CA ARG A 100 -19.83 -19.58 -4.12
C ARG A 100 -19.16 -20.58 -3.21
N LEU A 101 -18.69 -21.70 -3.77
CA LEU A 101 -18.00 -22.73 -3.00
C LEU A 101 -16.73 -22.17 -2.34
N LEU A 102 -15.86 -21.53 -3.13
CA LEU A 102 -14.60 -20.96 -2.64
C LEU A 102 -14.83 -19.82 -1.66
N GLN A 103 -15.78 -18.93 -1.94
CA GLN A 103 -16.17 -17.85 -1.03
C GLN A 103 -16.64 -18.42 0.32
N ARG A 104 -17.58 -19.38 0.30
CA ARG A 104 -18.10 -20.01 1.50
C ARG A 104 -16.98 -20.67 2.31
N ARG A 105 -16.02 -21.30 1.64
CA ARG A 105 -14.90 -21.95 2.34
C ARG A 105 -14.04 -20.95 3.11
N LEU A 106 -13.72 -19.81 2.49
CA LEU A 106 -12.98 -18.73 3.13
C LEU A 106 -13.75 -18.14 4.31
N LEU A 107 -15.04 -17.81 4.13
CA LEU A 107 -15.85 -17.24 5.20
C LEU A 107 -16.02 -18.23 6.38
N GLN A 108 -16.17 -19.52 6.12
CA GLN A 108 -16.19 -20.55 7.17
C GLN A 108 -14.87 -20.64 7.93
N ARG A 109 -13.75 -20.43 7.25
CA ARG A 109 -12.43 -20.46 7.90
C ARG A 109 -12.19 -19.21 8.75
N ALA A 110 -12.79 -18.08 8.37
CA ALA A 110 -12.71 -16.81 9.10
C ALA A 110 -13.45 -16.81 10.47
N THR A 111 -14.24 -17.84 10.77
CA THR A 111 -14.91 -17.96 12.07
C THR A 111 -14.00 -18.54 13.17
N VAL A 112 -12.86 -19.14 12.80
CA VAL A 112 -11.89 -19.70 13.75
C VAL A 112 -10.91 -18.61 14.20
N ARG A 113 -10.99 -18.23 15.48
CA ARG A 113 -10.29 -17.04 16.02
C ARG A 113 -9.63 -17.28 17.39
N ASP A 114 -9.43 -18.55 17.77
CA ASP A 114 -9.04 -18.92 19.14
C ASP A 114 -7.61 -18.52 19.53
N THR A 115 -6.78 -18.12 18.56
CA THR A 115 -5.36 -17.77 18.76
C THR A 115 -4.98 -16.58 17.87
N PRO A 116 -3.92 -15.82 18.19
CA PRO A 116 -3.45 -14.73 17.33
C PRO A 116 -3.14 -15.17 15.89
N ALA A 117 -2.58 -16.37 15.72
CA ALA A 117 -2.34 -16.95 14.39
C ALA A 117 -3.64 -17.28 13.65
N ALA A 118 -4.65 -17.78 14.37
CA ALA A 118 -5.99 -18.00 13.82
C ALA A 118 -6.67 -16.67 13.44
N CYS A 119 -6.50 -15.61 14.22
CA CYS A 119 -7.01 -14.27 13.89
C CYS A 119 -6.37 -13.70 12.62
N LEU A 120 -5.05 -13.88 12.43
CA LEU A 120 -4.37 -13.48 11.20
C LEU A 120 -4.89 -14.28 9.98
N MET A 121 -5.04 -15.60 10.13
CA MET A 121 -5.65 -16.44 9.09
C MET A 121 -7.07 -15.98 8.77
N ALA A 122 -7.88 -15.72 9.81
CA ALA A 122 -9.25 -15.24 9.66
C ALA A 122 -9.32 -13.88 8.95
N SER A 123 -8.37 -12.97 9.22
CA SER A 123 -8.25 -11.69 8.50
C SER A 123 -8.04 -11.91 7.00
N GLU A 124 -7.12 -12.80 6.60
CA GLU A 124 -6.87 -13.06 5.18
C GLU A 124 -8.01 -13.83 4.51
N CYS A 125 -8.65 -14.76 5.24
CA CYS A 125 -9.84 -15.44 4.77
C CYS A 125 -11.03 -14.49 4.57
N LEU A 126 -11.26 -13.58 5.51
CA LEU A 126 -12.31 -12.57 5.41
C LEU A 126 -12.08 -11.64 4.22
N ALA A 127 -10.83 -11.19 4.03
CA ALA A 127 -10.46 -10.40 2.86
C ALA A 127 -10.68 -11.15 1.54
N GLY A 128 -10.24 -12.41 1.43
CA GLY A 128 -10.45 -13.22 0.24
C GLY A 128 -11.94 -13.48 -0.05
N GLY A 129 -12.72 -13.80 0.99
CA GLY A 129 -14.17 -14.00 0.88
C GLY A 129 -14.93 -12.72 0.49
N PHE A 130 -14.47 -11.57 0.96
CA PHE A 130 -14.98 -10.26 0.55
C PHE A 130 -14.69 -9.97 -0.92
N LEU A 131 -13.45 -10.18 -1.38
CA LEU A 131 -13.09 -9.92 -2.78
C LEU A 131 -13.84 -10.82 -3.75
N LEU A 132 -14.01 -12.11 -3.41
CA LEU A 132 -14.83 -13.00 -4.22
C LEU A 132 -16.29 -12.56 -4.28
N ALA A 133 -16.81 -11.84 -3.28
CA ALA A 133 -18.18 -11.36 -3.25
C ALA A 133 -18.50 -10.36 -4.38
N ASP A 134 -17.49 -9.78 -5.03
CA ASP A 134 -17.68 -8.91 -6.18
C ASP A 134 -17.91 -9.70 -7.49
N LEU A 135 -17.61 -11.01 -7.50
CA LEU A 135 -17.91 -11.88 -8.63
C LEU A 135 -19.42 -12.17 -8.73
N PRO A 136 -19.99 -12.26 -9.95
CA PRO A 136 -21.44 -12.33 -10.16
C PRO A 136 -22.11 -13.58 -9.57
N GLY A 137 -21.36 -14.66 -9.41
CA GLY A 137 -21.87 -15.89 -8.81
C GLY A 137 -21.81 -15.90 -7.29
N ALA A 138 -20.95 -15.10 -6.67
CA ALA A 138 -20.74 -15.06 -5.23
C ALA A 138 -21.83 -14.27 -4.49
N SER A 139 -21.76 -14.25 -3.16
CA SER A 139 -22.78 -13.64 -2.29
C SER A 139 -22.22 -12.46 -1.49
N ARG A 140 -22.61 -11.24 -1.88
CA ARG A 140 -22.39 -10.03 -1.05
C ARG A 140 -23.06 -10.15 0.34
N PRO A 141 -24.32 -10.62 0.47
CA PRO A 141 -24.94 -10.82 1.79
C PRO A 141 -24.14 -11.75 2.71
N ALA A 142 -23.49 -12.79 2.18
CA ALA A 142 -22.68 -13.69 3.01
C ALA A 142 -21.41 -12.99 3.54
N ALA A 143 -20.77 -12.16 2.72
CA ALA A 143 -19.62 -11.36 3.16
C ALA A 143 -20.03 -10.32 4.21
N LEU A 144 -21.18 -9.66 4.04
CA LEU A 144 -21.73 -8.72 5.02
C LEU A 144 -22.06 -9.40 6.36
N ALA A 145 -22.68 -10.58 6.33
CA ALA A 145 -22.96 -11.34 7.56
C ALA A 145 -21.67 -11.72 8.30
N ALA A 146 -20.63 -12.14 7.59
CA ALA A 146 -19.33 -12.45 8.19
C ALA A 146 -18.63 -11.23 8.80
N LEU A 147 -18.84 -10.02 8.23
CA LEU A 147 -18.35 -8.77 8.81
C LEU A 147 -19.11 -8.39 10.08
N ASP A 148 -20.42 -8.62 10.13
CA ASP A 148 -21.26 -8.27 11.28
C ASP A 148 -20.96 -9.12 12.52
N GLU A 149 -20.46 -10.35 12.32
CA GLU A 149 -19.95 -11.24 13.37
C GLU A 149 -18.67 -10.72 14.06
N ILE A 150 -18.03 -9.66 13.57
CA ILE A 150 -16.87 -9.05 14.21
C ILE A 150 -17.32 -8.05 15.29
N THR A 151 -16.70 -8.15 16.46
CA THR A 151 -17.00 -7.35 17.64
C THR A 151 -15.81 -6.48 18.03
N ALA A 152 -16.05 -5.51 18.92
CA ALA A 152 -14.99 -4.65 19.44
C ALA A 152 -14.02 -5.39 20.40
N ASP A 153 -14.35 -6.62 20.79
CA ASP A 153 -13.53 -7.47 21.67
C ASP A 153 -12.65 -8.47 20.89
N ASP A 154 -12.79 -8.53 19.55
CA ASP A 154 -11.94 -9.37 18.70
C ASP A 154 -10.48 -8.84 18.63
N ASP A 155 -9.59 -9.65 18.07
CA ASP A 155 -8.17 -9.29 17.93
C ASP A 155 -7.99 -7.99 17.11
N PRO A 156 -7.08 -7.08 17.52
CA PRO A 156 -6.80 -5.83 16.81
C PRO A 156 -6.52 -5.96 15.31
N ILE A 157 -5.95 -7.07 14.84
CA ILE A 157 -5.72 -7.32 13.41
C ILE A 157 -7.05 -7.50 12.68
N LEU A 158 -7.97 -8.26 13.28
CA LEU A 158 -9.30 -8.52 12.73
C LEU A 158 -10.16 -7.27 12.74
N ILE A 159 -10.15 -6.48 13.83
CA ILE A 159 -10.93 -5.23 13.91
C ILE A 159 -10.54 -4.28 12.78
N ARG A 160 -9.24 -4.01 12.60
CA ARG A 160 -8.75 -3.14 11.51
C ARG A 160 -9.16 -3.68 10.14
N ARG A 161 -8.99 -4.99 9.92
CA ARG A 161 -9.36 -5.61 8.63
C ARG A 161 -10.86 -5.50 8.38
N ALA A 162 -11.68 -5.82 9.37
CA ALA A 162 -13.14 -5.76 9.29
C ALA A 162 -13.62 -4.33 9.03
N ALA A 163 -13.05 -3.35 9.73
CA ALA A 163 -13.34 -1.94 9.50
C ALA A 163 -13.06 -1.52 8.05
N LEU A 164 -11.86 -1.80 7.54
CA LEU A 164 -11.49 -1.54 6.14
C LEU A 164 -12.51 -2.17 5.17
N LEU A 165 -12.80 -3.46 5.34
CA LEU A 165 -13.72 -4.19 4.49
C LEU A 165 -15.16 -3.68 4.60
N ALA A 166 -15.62 -3.26 5.78
CA ALA A 166 -16.94 -2.66 5.98
C ALA A 166 -17.06 -1.31 5.26
N GLY A 167 -16.03 -0.46 5.32
CA GLY A 167 -16.00 0.80 4.57
C GLY A 167 -15.99 0.60 3.04
N LEU A 168 -15.37 -0.48 2.56
CA LEU A 168 -15.44 -0.86 1.14
C LEU A 168 -16.82 -1.43 0.78
N ALA A 169 -17.38 -2.29 1.63
CA ALA A 169 -18.70 -2.87 1.48
C ALA A 169 -19.80 -1.80 1.43
N TRP A 170 -19.59 -0.68 2.14
CA TRP A 170 -20.51 0.45 2.14
C TRP A 170 -20.71 1.02 0.73
N LEU A 171 -19.71 0.94 -0.14
CA LEU A 171 -19.84 1.38 -1.53
C LEU A 171 -20.78 0.49 -2.37
N TRP A 172 -21.09 -0.73 -1.94
CA TRP A 172 -22.03 -1.61 -2.67
C TRP A 172 -23.49 -1.17 -2.57
N GLY A 173 -23.87 -0.50 -1.47
CA GLY A 173 -25.28 -0.20 -1.21
C GLY A 173 -25.56 0.90 -0.19
N ARG A 174 -24.52 1.53 0.37
CA ARG A 174 -24.58 2.59 1.38
C ARG A 174 -25.47 2.25 2.57
N SER A 175 -25.32 1.03 3.09
CA SER A 175 -26.14 0.50 4.19
C SER A 175 -25.78 1.16 5.53
N SER A 176 -26.80 1.52 6.32
CA SER A 176 -26.65 1.99 7.70
C SER A 176 -26.08 0.92 8.63
N ASP A 177 -26.35 -0.36 8.36
CA ASP A 177 -25.87 -1.46 9.21
C ASP A 177 -24.33 -1.52 9.23
N LEU A 178 -23.68 -1.15 8.12
CA LEU A 178 -22.23 -1.07 8.03
C LEU A 178 -21.67 0.14 8.79
N GLU A 179 -22.42 1.24 8.86
CA GLU A 179 -22.05 2.38 9.70
C GLU A 179 -22.17 2.04 11.18
N ASP A 180 -23.22 1.30 11.57
CA ASP A 180 -23.39 0.81 12.94
C ASP A 180 -22.29 -0.19 13.33
N LEU A 181 -21.90 -1.07 12.40
CA LEU A 181 -20.72 -1.93 12.58
C LEU A 181 -19.44 -1.08 12.80
N LEU A 182 -19.18 -0.11 11.94
CA LEU A 182 -18.00 0.77 12.07
C LEU A 182 -18.02 1.58 13.37
N LEU A 183 -19.19 2.07 13.81
CA LEU A 183 -19.36 2.79 15.07
C LEU A 183 -19.12 1.89 16.29
N ARG A 184 -19.46 0.61 16.19
CA ARG A 184 -19.18 -0.40 17.22
C ARG A 184 -17.68 -0.73 17.25
N LEU A 185 -17.05 -0.96 16.11
CA LEU A 185 -15.62 -1.25 16.03
C LEU A 185 -14.74 -0.05 16.46
N SER A 186 -15.20 1.18 16.27
CA SER A 186 -14.46 2.38 16.68
C SER A 186 -14.39 2.59 18.20
N GLN A 187 -15.14 1.81 18.99
CA GLN A 187 -15.06 1.85 20.46
C GLN A 187 -13.85 1.09 21.02
N ASN A 188 -13.11 0.35 20.19
CA ASN A 188 -11.89 -0.32 20.62
C ASN A 188 -10.73 0.68 20.71
N ASP A 189 -10.10 0.79 21.88
CA ASP A 189 -9.03 1.77 22.14
C ASP A 189 -7.71 1.45 21.39
N GLU A 190 -7.47 0.19 21.01
CA GLU A 190 -6.22 -0.25 20.38
C GLU A 190 -6.28 -0.37 18.85
N ALA A 191 -7.49 -0.48 18.29
CA ALA A 191 -7.72 -0.84 16.88
C ALA A 191 -8.89 -0.08 16.22
N GLY A 192 -9.54 0.83 16.95
CA GLY A 192 -10.68 1.60 16.47
C GLY A 192 -10.33 2.69 15.45
N GLU A 193 -9.05 3.02 15.27
CA GLU A 193 -8.56 4.07 14.39
C GLU A 193 -8.96 3.85 12.93
N GLN A 194 -8.90 2.59 12.45
CA GLN A 194 -9.31 2.25 11.09
C GLN A 194 -10.82 2.44 10.91
N ALA A 195 -11.63 2.09 11.92
CA ALA A 195 -13.08 2.27 11.85
C ALA A 195 -13.46 3.76 11.82
N LEU A 196 -12.77 4.60 12.62
CA LEU A 196 -12.91 6.05 12.56
C LEU A 196 -12.52 6.61 11.19
N PHE A 197 -11.45 6.09 10.59
CA PHE A 197 -11.00 6.49 9.25
C PHE A 197 -12.06 6.18 8.19
N GLU A 198 -12.64 4.98 8.21
CA GLU A 198 -13.71 4.61 7.25
C GLU A 198 -14.98 5.43 7.45
N LEU A 199 -15.36 5.75 8.70
CA LEU A 199 -16.46 6.67 8.99
C LEU A 199 -16.18 8.09 8.48
N ALA A 200 -14.93 8.52 8.49
CA ALA A 200 -14.53 9.81 7.92
C ALA A 200 -14.63 9.81 6.38
N LEU A 201 -14.27 8.71 5.71
CA LEU A 201 -14.47 8.53 4.27
C LEU A 201 -15.96 8.55 3.88
N ILE A 202 -16.82 7.90 4.67
CA ILE A 202 -18.29 7.94 4.46
C ILE A 202 -18.82 9.38 4.60
N ALA A 203 -18.33 10.12 5.60
CA ALA A 203 -18.69 11.52 5.77
C ALA A 203 -18.22 12.39 4.59
N LEU A 204 -17.03 12.10 4.04
CA LEU A 204 -16.50 12.77 2.85
C LEU A 204 -17.34 12.47 1.60
N ASP A 205 -17.73 11.21 1.35
CA ASP A 205 -18.62 10.86 0.22
C ASP A 205 -19.94 11.63 0.29
N ARG A 206 -20.55 11.70 1.48
CA ARG A 206 -21.78 12.48 1.72
C ARG A 206 -21.59 13.98 1.50
N ALA A 207 -20.44 14.53 1.89
CA ALA A 207 -20.13 15.93 1.66
C ALA A 207 -20.02 16.25 0.16
N LEU A 208 -19.35 15.38 -0.61
CA LEU A 208 -19.19 15.53 -2.06
C LEU A 208 -20.50 15.34 -2.84
N ALA A 209 -21.43 14.56 -2.30
CA ALA A 209 -22.76 14.33 -2.86
C ALA A 209 -23.80 15.42 -2.49
N ALA A 210 -23.40 16.46 -1.75
CA ALA A 210 -24.33 17.51 -1.31
C ALA A 210 -24.84 18.38 -2.48
N ASP A 211 -26.12 18.78 -2.43
CA ASP A 211 -26.78 19.54 -3.50
C ASP A 211 -26.37 21.03 -3.57
N SER A 212 -25.64 21.54 -2.57
CA SER A 212 -25.26 22.95 -2.50
C SER A 212 -23.85 23.15 -1.97
N SER A 213 -23.21 24.25 -2.38
CA SER A 213 -21.87 24.62 -1.91
C SER A 213 -21.82 24.77 -0.39
N ALA A 214 -22.83 25.37 0.23
CA ALA A 214 -22.89 25.55 1.68
C ALA A 214 -22.96 24.21 2.43
N ALA A 215 -23.82 23.28 1.98
CA ALA A 215 -23.93 21.96 2.59
C ALA A 215 -22.66 21.12 2.38
N MET A 216 -22.06 21.20 1.19
CA MET A 216 -20.78 20.56 0.88
C MET A 216 -19.68 21.06 1.83
N LEU A 217 -19.49 22.39 1.96
CA LEU A 217 -18.44 22.97 2.81
C LEU A 217 -18.59 22.56 4.28
N LEU A 218 -19.81 22.60 4.82
CA LEU A 218 -20.09 22.10 6.17
C LEU A 218 -19.79 20.60 6.30
N GLY A 219 -20.15 19.81 5.29
CA GLY A 219 -19.83 18.39 5.23
C GLY A 219 -18.32 18.12 5.21
N LEU A 220 -17.54 18.90 4.46
CA LEU A 220 -16.08 18.78 4.41
C LEU A 220 -15.44 19.11 5.77
N GLU A 221 -15.96 20.09 6.51
CA GLU A 221 -15.50 20.38 7.89
C GLU A 221 -15.84 19.23 8.87
N VAL A 222 -17.01 18.61 8.73
CA VAL A 222 -17.38 17.42 9.52
C VAL A 222 -16.46 16.25 9.20
N ALA A 223 -16.21 15.98 7.92
CA ALA A 223 -15.28 14.93 7.50
C ALA A 223 -13.86 15.21 8.01
N ALA A 224 -13.38 16.45 7.91
CA ALA A 224 -12.06 16.83 8.41
C ALA A 224 -11.89 16.58 9.92
N ARG A 225 -12.91 16.89 10.73
CA ARG A 225 -12.90 16.60 12.18
C ARG A 225 -12.88 15.10 12.46
N LYS A 226 -13.62 14.30 11.68
CA LYS A 226 -13.60 12.84 11.80
C LYS A 226 -12.23 12.24 11.44
N PHE A 227 -11.60 12.75 10.37
CA PHE A 227 -10.23 12.38 10.04
C PHE A 227 -9.22 12.78 11.13
N SER A 228 -9.40 13.94 11.76
CA SER A 228 -8.58 14.33 12.92
C SER A 228 -8.74 13.34 14.06
N ALA A 229 -9.98 12.96 14.40
CA ALA A 229 -10.23 11.97 15.45
C ALA A 229 -9.60 10.60 15.13
N ALA A 230 -9.63 10.17 13.87
CA ALA A 230 -8.95 8.96 13.43
C ALA A 230 -7.42 9.07 13.58
N ALA A 231 -6.84 10.22 13.25
CA ALA A 231 -5.41 10.49 13.44
C ALA A 231 -5.02 10.60 14.92
N ASP A 232 -5.90 11.10 15.78
CA ASP A 232 -5.66 11.17 17.23
C ASP A 232 -5.69 9.76 17.86
N ALA A 233 -6.59 8.90 17.40
CA ALA A 233 -6.69 7.50 17.82
C ALA A 233 -5.53 6.64 17.28
N GLY A 234 -5.13 6.88 16.02
CA GLY A 234 -3.98 6.23 15.37
C GLY A 234 -3.04 7.27 14.78
N PRO A 235 -2.07 7.81 15.55
CA PRO A 235 -1.09 8.79 15.06
C PRO A 235 -0.28 8.32 13.86
N GLU A 236 -0.25 7.01 13.66
CA GLU A 236 0.43 6.34 12.58
C GLU A 236 -0.37 6.35 11.25
N LEU A 237 -1.68 6.69 11.27
CA LEU A 237 -2.53 6.98 10.11
C LEU A 237 -2.25 8.39 9.57
N VAL A 238 -1.06 8.60 9.03
CA VAL A 238 -0.64 9.90 8.49
C VAL A 238 -1.55 10.38 7.35
N GLU A 239 -2.21 9.47 6.64
CA GLU A 239 -3.24 9.78 5.64
C GLU A 239 -4.46 10.49 6.24
N ALA A 240 -4.86 10.12 7.46
CA ALA A 240 -5.99 10.74 8.15
C ALA A 240 -5.67 12.20 8.50
N ALA A 241 -4.49 12.42 9.08
CA ALA A 241 -4.01 13.78 9.37
C ALA A 241 -3.89 14.62 8.09
N ALA A 242 -3.32 14.05 7.02
CA ALA A 242 -3.18 14.73 5.73
C ALA A 242 -4.54 15.12 5.14
N LEU A 243 -5.50 14.20 5.08
CA LEU A 243 -6.84 14.46 4.56
C LEU A 243 -7.56 15.52 5.40
N SER A 244 -7.47 15.46 6.73
CA SER A 244 -8.03 16.49 7.60
C SER A 244 -7.54 17.89 7.22
N GLN A 245 -6.22 18.07 7.07
CA GLN A 245 -5.62 19.36 6.72
C GLN A 245 -6.01 19.83 5.31
N VAL A 246 -6.02 18.92 4.32
CA VAL A 246 -6.42 19.23 2.95
C VAL A 246 -7.87 19.71 2.89
N LEU A 247 -8.78 19.03 3.60
CA LEU A 247 -10.20 19.38 3.63
C LEU A 247 -10.42 20.74 4.29
N LEU A 248 -9.79 21.01 5.44
CA LEU A 248 -9.87 22.32 6.10
C LEU A 248 -9.32 23.45 5.23
N ALA A 249 -8.19 23.23 4.55
CA ALA A 249 -7.62 24.21 3.63
C ALA A 249 -8.53 24.47 2.43
N THR A 250 -9.17 23.43 1.90
CA THR A 250 -10.13 23.54 0.79
C THR A 250 -11.35 24.34 1.19
N THR A 251 -11.96 24.03 2.35
CA THR A 251 -13.09 24.79 2.87
C THR A 251 -12.72 26.26 3.06
N LYS A 252 -11.54 26.54 3.61
CA LYS A 252 -11.06 27.89 3.85
C LYS A 252 -10.81 28.68 2.57
N PHE A 253 -10.29 28.03 1.52
CA PHE A 253 -10.12 28.66 0.20
C PHE A 253 -11.46 29.14 -0.38
N CYS A 254 -12.51 28.33 -0.26
CA CYS A 254 -13.87 28.65 -0.72
C CYS A 254 -14.63 29.63 0.20
N SER A 255 -14.06 29.99 1.35
CA SER A 255 -14.69 30.89 2.32
C SER A 255 -14.39 32.37 2.03
N ALA A 256 -15.15 33.27 2.67
CA ALA A 256 -15.02 34.72 2.47
C ALA A 256 -13.71 35.31 3.02
N SER A 257 -13.05 34.66 4.00
CA SER A 257 -11.74 35.07 4.53
C SER A 257 -10.71 33.96 4.35
N GLN A 258 -9.60 34.29 3.69
CA GLN A 258 -8.50 33.37 3.42
C GLN A 258 -7.33 33.57 4.40
N ASP A 259 -7.55 34.25 5.53
CA ASP A 259 -6.50 34.58 6.51
C ASP A 259 -5.84 33.34 7.10
N GLY A 260 -4.53 33.17 6.91
CA GLY A 260 -3.80 31.99 7.40
C GLY A 260 -4.02 30.73 6.57
N LEU A 261 -4.59 30.84 5.36
CA LEU A 261 -4.73 29.72 4.42
C LEU A 261 -3.36 29.14 3.98
N GLU A 262 -2.39 30.00 3.69
CA GLU A 262 -1.08 29.55 3.17
C GLU A 262 -0.30 28.66 4.15
N PRO A 263 -0.20 28.99 5.45
CA PRO A 263 0.33 28.05 6.45
C PRO A 263 -0.40 26.70 6.45
N MET A 264 -1.73 26.68 6.36
CA MET A 264 -2.52 25.44 6.32
C MET A 264 -2.24 24.63 5.05
N LEU A 265 -2.18 25.26 3.89
CA LEU A 265 -1.81 24.60 2.63
C LEU A 265 -0.38 24.08 2.65
N ALA A 266 0.55 24.80 3.29
CA ALA A 266 1.92 24.32 3.47
C ALA A 266 1.97 23.04 4.31
N GLN A 267 1.23 22.99 5.43
CA GLN A 267 1.10 21.80 6.27
C GLN A 267 0.41 20.65 5.53
N ALA A 268 -0.68 20.92 4.82
CA ALA A 268 -1.41 19.92 4.04
C ALA A 268 -0.54 19.30 2.93
N VAL A 269 0.25 20.12 2.23
CA VAL A 269 1.18 19.65 1.18
C VAL A 269 2.33 18.83 1.78
N ASP A 270 2.85 19.20 2.95
CA ASP A 270 3.92 18.44 3.63
C ASP A 270 3.42 17.07 4.12
N ALA A 271 2.22 17.03 4.70
CA ALA A 271 1.56 15.79 5.10
C ALA A 271 1.28 14.88 3.89
N ALA A 272 0.76 15.44 2.80
CA ALA A 272 0.54 14.75 1.54
C ALA A 272 1.84 14.23 0.88
N ALA A 273 2.92 15.01 0.94
CA ALA A 273 4.23 14.61 0.42
C ALA A 273 4.84 13.50 1.26
N THR A 274 4.65 13.52 2.57
CA THR A 274 5.01 12.41 3.46
C THR A 274 4.26 11.16 3.06
N ARG A 275 2.92 11.18 2.99
CA ARG A 275 2.11 10.02 2.59
C ARG A 275 2.43 9.48 1.19
N ARG A 276 2.68 10.34 0.21
CA ARG A 276 3.03 9.90 -1.15
C ARG A 276 4.36 9.16 -1.20
N ARG A 277 5.30 9.49 -0.32
CA ARG A 277 6.57 8.77 -0.16
C ARG A 277 6.38 7.38 0.42
N GLU A 278 5.30 7.19 1.20
CA GLU A 278 4.94 5.90 1.78
C GLU A 278 4.18 4.97 0.84
N LEU A 279 3.61 5.51 -0.24
CA LEU A 279 2.78 4.73 -1.15
C LEU A 279 3.60 4.10 -2.27
N ASP A 280 3.99 2.84 -2.08
CA ASP A 280 4.40 1.98 -3.19
C ASP A 280 3.15 1.44 -3.93
N ARG A 281 2.77 2.13 -5.02
CA ARG A 281 1.64 1.73 -5.88
C ARG A 281 1.80 0.35 -6.52
N GLN A 282 3.03 -0.19 -6.60
CA GLN A 282 3.31 -1.51 -7.19
C GLN A 282 3.05 -2.65 -6.19
N ALA A 283 3.23 -2.39 -4.89
CA ALA A 283 2.99 -3.36 -3.82
C ALA A 283 1.51 -3.49 -3.43
N LEU A 284 0.68 -2.52 -3.80
CA LEU A 284 -0.71 -2.43 -3.36
C LEU A 284 -1.63 -3.33 -4.20
N ARG A 285 -2.51 -4.06 -3.51
CA ARG A 285 -3.51 -4.93 -4.17
C ARG A 285 -4.33 -4.10 -5.16
N SER A 286 -4.55 -4.63 -6.35
CA SER A 286 -5.17 -3.92 -7.48
C SER A 286 -6.52 -3.27 -7.13
N TRP A 287 -7.29 -3.91 -6.28
CA TRP A 287 -8.61 -3.45 -5.85
C TRP A 287 -8.59 -2.27 -4.85
N LEU A 288 -7.45 -1.95 -4.21
CA LEU A 288 -7.30 -0.76 -3.37
C LEU A 288 -6.92 0.50 -4.15
N ARG A 289 -6.47 0.36 -5.41
CA ARG A 289 -5.99 1.46 -6.26
C ARG A 289 -7.00 2.61 -6.43
N PRO A 290 -8.32 2.35 -6.64
CA PRO A 290 -9.28 3.44 -6.78
C PRO A 290 -9.33 4.39 -5.58
N ARG A 291 -9.12 3.90 -4.35
CA ARG A 291 -9.07 4.76 -3.14
C ARG A 291 -7.86 5.68 -3.14
N LEU A 292 -6.71 5.16 -3.57
CA LEU A 292 -5.47 5.93 -3.65
C LEU A 292 -5.49 6.99 -4.75
N ASP A 293 -6.22 6.73 -5.84
CA ASP A 293 -6.41 7.72 -6.89
C ASP A 293 -7.21 8.92 -6.36
N VAL A 294 -8.23 8.67 -5.54
CA VAL A 294 -8.99 9.72 -4.84
C VAL A 294 -8.11 10.48 -3.84
N GLU A 295 -7.31 9.79 -3.01
CA GLU A 295 -6.34 10.45 -2.12
C GLU A 295 -5.34 11.32 -2.89
N THR A 296 -4.84 10.80 -4.02
CA THR A 296 -3.89 11.52 -4.88
C THR A 296 -4.52 12.76 -5.51
N ALA A 297 -5.80 12.70 -5.86
CA ALA A 297 -6.55 13.84 -6.37
C ALA A 297 -6.65 14.95 -5.31
N TRP A 298 -6.94 14.61 -4.05
CA TRP A 298 -6.92 15.55 -2.92
C TRP A 298 -5.57 16.21 -2.70
N TRP A 299 -4.47 15.45 -2.80
CA TRP A 299 -3.12 16.04 -2.67
C TRP A 299 -2.74 16.93 -3.84
N SER A 300 -3.15 16.56 -5.04
CA SER A 300 -2.93 17.35 -6.25
C SER A 300 -3.70 18.67 -6.17
N LEU A 301 -4.91 18.62 -5.61
CA LEU A 301 -5.72 19.80 -5.29
C LEU A 301 -4.99 20.72 -4.30
N ALA A 302 -4.57 20.21 -3.14
CA ALA A 302 -3.87 21.00 -2.13
C ALA A 302 -2.57 21.62 -2.66
N SER A 303 -1.80 20.84 -3.43
CA SER A 303 -0.57 21.32 -4.08
C SER A 303 -0.85 22.42 -5.09
N SER A 304 -1.97 22.33 -5.82
CA SER A 304 -2.35 23.34 -6.81
C SER A 304 -2.98 24.58 -6.18
N LEU A 305 -3.55 24.49 -4.98
CA LEU A 305 -4.03 25.64 -4.21
C LEU A 305 -2.90 26.44 -3.55
N LYS A 306 -1.79 25.79 -3.17
CA LYS A 306 -0.66 26.45 -2.48
C LYS A 306 -0.12 27.64 -3.27
N GLY A 307 -0.05 28.80 -2.63
CA GLY A 307 0.38 30.06 -3.23
C GLY A 307 -0.63 30.72 -4.18
N LEU A 308 -1.72 30.03 -4.56
CA LEU A 308 -2.65 30.53 -5.57
C LEU A 308 -3.48 31.71 -5.03
N SER A 309 -3.88 31.67 -3.76
CA SER A 309 -4.59 32.78 -3.10
C SER A 309 -3.77 34.08 -3.16
N LEU A 310 -2.46 34.01 -2.89
CA LEU A 310 -1.54 35.15 -3.00
C LEU A 310 -1.39 35.67 -4.44
N GLN A 311 -1.43 34.78 -5.44
CA GLN A 311 -1.39 35.19 -6.85
C GLN A 311 -2.68 35.89 -7.27
N LEU A 312 -3.85 35.37 -6.85
CA LEU A 312 -5.16 35.93 -7.18
C LEU A 312 -5.43 37.28 -6.51
N ALA A 313 -4.72 37.61 -5.43
CA ALA A 313 -4.78 38.91 -4.78
C ALA A 313 -4.07 40.03 -5.57
N GLN A 314 -3.18 39.67 -6.52
CA GLN A 314 -2.45 40.66 -7.32
C GLN A 314 -3.33 41.27 -8.41
N PRO A 315 -3.12 42.54 -8.78
CA PRO A 315 -3.88 43.19 -9.85
C PRO A 315 -3.53 42.68 -11.26
N SER A 316 -2.30 42.20 -11.46
CA SER A 316 -1.81 41.59 -12.70
C SER A 316 -0.58 40.71 -12.42
N TRP A 317 -0.16 39.91 -13.41
CA TRP A 317 1.02 39.06 -13.28
C TRP A 317 2.08 39.41 -14.33
N LEU A 318 3.32 39.58 -13.89
CA LEU A 318 4.46 39.72 -14.80
C LEU A 318 4.68 38.45 -15.64
N ARG A 319 4.43 37.28 -15.05
CA ARG A 319 4.50 35.96 -15.69
C ARG A 319 3.19 35.21 -15.47
N ALA A 320 2.21 35.48 -16.33
CA ALA A 320 0.86 34.92 -16.18
C ALA A 320 0.77 33.40 -16.45
N VAL A 321 1.52 32.89 -17.45
CA VAL A 321 1.40 31.50 -17.92
C VAL A 321 1.55 30.46 -16.80
N PRO A 322 2.59 30.51 -15.92
CA PRO A 322 2.72 29.52 -14.84
C PRO A 322 1.54 29.49 -13.85
N VAL A 323 0.93 30.66 -13.59
CA VAL A 323 -0.23 30.77 -12.69
C VAL A 323 -1.48 30.21 -13.37
N LEU A 324 -1.67 30.48 -14.66
CA LEU A 324 -2.78 29.96 -15.45
C LEU A 324 -2.70 28.45 -15.62
N GLU A 325 -1.50 27.90 -15.87
CA GLU A 325 -1.26 26.45 -15.87
C GLU A 325 -1.54 25.82 -14.49
N GLN A 326 -1.21 26.51 -13.40
CA GLN A 326 -1.54 26.07 -12.04
C GLN A 326 -3.06 26.00 -11.83
N ILE A 327 -3.82 26.99 -12.33
CA ILE A 327 -5.29 26.99 -12.29
C ILE A 327 -5.86 25.84 -13.13
N ALA A 328 -5.33 25.59 -14.32
CA ALA A 328 -5.77 24.46 -15.15
C ALA A 328 -5.45 23.11 -14.50
N ARG A 329 -4.27 22.96 -13.87
CA ARG A 329 -3.92 21.77 -13.07
C ARG A 329 -4.87 21.57 -11.89
N LEU A 330 -5.22 22.63 -11.16
CA LEU A 330 -6.19 22.60 -10.06
C LEU A 330 -7.53 22.06 -10.53
N ARG A 331 -8.05 22.59 -11.66
CA ARG A 331 -9.34 22.18 -12.20
C ARG A 331 -9.36 20.71 -12.63
N ARG A 332 -8.31 20.25 -13.31
CA ARG A 332 -8.16 18.84 -13.69
C ARG A 332 -8.02 17.90 -12.49
N ALA A 333 -7.34 18.33 -11.43
CA ALA A 333 -7.16 17.53 -10.21
C ALA A 333 -8.49 17.21 -9.50
N MET A 334 -9.56 17.99 -9.74
CA MET A 334 -10.88 17.76 -9.16
C MET A 334 -11.75 16.78 -9.95
N VAL A 335 -11.40 16.46 -11.21
CA VAL A 335 -12.22 15.56 -12.05
C VAL A 335 -12.45 14.19 -11.39
N PRO A 336 -11.45 13.53 -10.77
CA PRO A 336 -11.67 12.27 -10.06
C PRO A 336 -12.50 12.40 -8.77
N LEU A 337 -12.76 13.62 -8.29
CA LEU A 337 -13.51 13.90 -7.05
C LEU A 337 -14.99 14.19 -7.32
N ALA A 338 -15.42 14.17 -8.59
CA ALA A 338 -16.82 14.36 -8.94
C ALA A 338 -17.68 13.20 -8.45
N SER A 339 -18.87 13.51 -7.93
CA SER A 339 -19.84 12.50 -7.49
C SER A 339 -20.89 12.23 -8.58
N PRO A 340 -21.60 11.09 -8.56
CA PRO A 340 -22.75 10.86 -9.43
C PRO A 340 -23.86 11.92 -9.28
N GLY A 341 -23.97 12.54 -8.11
CA GLY A 341 -24.92 13.63 -7.82
C GLY A 341 -24.50 15.00 -8.37
N GLY A 342 -23.28 15.11 -8.92
CA GLY A 342 -22.77 16.32 -9.53
C GLY A 342 -21.37 16.70 -9.06
N ASP A 343 -20.95 17.88 -9.51
CA ASP A 343 -19.57 18.37 -9.37
C ASP A 343 -19.52 19.71 -8.62
N VAL A 344 -20.16 19.71 -7.45
CA VAL A 344 -20.33 20.91 -6.62
C VAL A 344 -18.99 21.44 -6.11
N LEU A 345 -18.01 20.56 -5.86
CA LEU A 345 -16.66 20.95 -5.47
C LEU A 345 -15.97 21.75 -6.56
N ARG A 346 -15.91 21.22 -7.79
CA ARG A 346 -15.27 21.93 -8.90
C ARG A 346 -16.00 23.22 -9.21
N ARG A 347 -17.34 23.23 -9.15
CA ARG A 347 -18.12 24.47 -9.31
C ARG A 347 -17.77 25.52 -8.26
N SER A 348 -17.79 25.16 -6.97
CA SER A 348 -17.50 26.09 -5.86
C SER A 348 -16.10 26.72 -5.95
N ILE A 349 -15.09 25.90 -6.29
CA ILE A 349 -13.73 26.39 -6.51
C ILE A 349 -13.66 27.25 -7.77
N THR A 350 -14.35 26.86 -8.84
CA THR A 350 -14.46 27.66 -10.08
C THR A 350 -15.05 29.03 -9.81
N ASP A 351 -16.13 29.10 -9.03
CA ASP A 351 -16.80 30.36 -8.70
C ASP A 351 -15.88 31.27 -7.87
N THR A 352 -15.15 30.68 -6.91
CA THR A 352 -14.15 31.40 -6.11
C THR A 352 -13.04 31.99 -6.98
N LEU A 353 -12.55 31.22 -7.96
CA LEU A 353 -11.57 31.70 -8.94
C LEU A 353 -12.17 32.82 -9.80
N ALA A 354 -13.33 32.58 -10.41
CA ALA A 354 -14.01 33.53 -11.29
C ALA A 354 -14.30 34.87 -10.60
N LEU A 355 -14.69 34.86 -9.31
CA LEU A 355 -14.84 36.07 -8.50
C LEU A 355 -13.55 36.89 -8.40
N SER A 356 -12.39 36.24 -8.37
CA SER A 356 -11.09 36.93 -8.35
C SER A 356 -10.77 37.58 -9.69
N PHE A 357 -11.05 36.89 -10.81
CA PHE A 357 -10.91 37.44 -12.15
C PHE A 357 -11.91 38.58 -12.43
N LEU A 358 -13.13 38.51 -11.88
CA LEU A 358 -14.11 39.60 -11.97
C LEU A 358 -13.66 40.87 -11.24
N ARG A 359 -12.87 40.75 -10.17
CA ARG A 359 -12.35 41.90 -9.41
C ARG A 359 -11.18 42.59 -10.11
N GLN A 360 -10.45 41.88 -10.97
CA GLN A 360 -9.18 42.35 -11.54
C GLN A 360 -9.14 42.15 -13.06
N GLU A 361 -9.39 43.22 -13.81
CA GLU A 361 -9.42 43.18 -15.28
C GLU A 361 -8.09 42.72 -15.91
N GLY A 362 -6.96 42.99 -15.23
CA GLY A 362 -5.64 42.52 -15.65
C GLY A 362 -5.55 40.99 -15.69
N LEU A 363 -6.11 40.31 -14.68
CA LEU A 363 -6.15 38.85 -14.63
C LEU A 363 -7.01 38.28 -15.77
N ARG A 364 -8.18 38.89 -16.00
CA ARG A 364 -9.09 38.49 -17.10
C ARG A 364 -8.42 38.63 -18.46
N SER A 365 -7.69 39.71 -18.67
CA SER A 365 -6.94 39.95 -19.91
C SER A 365 -5.88 38.87 -20.14
N HIS A 366 -5.15 38.46 -19.09
CA HIS A 366 -4.18 37.36 -19.18
C HIS A 366 -4.84 36.02 -19.54
N LEU A 367 -6.00 35.70 -18.94
CA LEU A 367 -6.72 34.45 -19.21
C LEU A 367 -7.21 34.38 -20.67
N THR A 368 -7.78 35.47 -21.19
CA THR A 368 -8.21 35.57 -22.60
C THR A 368 -7.02 35.42 -23.55
N ALA A 369 -5.94 36.17 -23.29
CA ALA A 369 -4.74 36.08 -24.12
C ALA A 369 -4.14 34.67 -24.14
N TRP A 370 -4.14 33.98 -23.00
CA TRP A 370 -3.63 32.62 -22.91
C TRP A 370 -4.52 31.59 -23.63
N ARG A 371 -5.85 31.71 -23.56
CA ARG A 371 -6.77 30.85 -24.33
C ARG A 371 -6.52 30.95 -25.83
N ASP A 372 -6.31 32.18 -26.31
CA ASP A 372 -6.17 32.51 -27.74
C ASP A 372 -4.74 32.30 -28.28
N ASP A 373 -3.77 32.04 -27.40
CA ASP A 373 -2.40 31.75 -27.78
C ASP A 373 -2.31 30.38 -28.49
N ILE A 374 -1.56 30.35 -29.59
CA ILE A 374 -1.35 29.14 -30.40
C ILE A 374 -0.48 28.10 -29.69
N SER A 375 0.35 28.53 -28.74
CA SER A 375 1.21 27.66 -27.93
C SER A 375 0.49 26.99 -26.77
N THR A 376 -0.74 27.40 -26.45
CA THR A 376 -1.55 26.81 -25.39
C THR A 376 -2.10 25.45 -25.82
N SER A 377 -1.95 24.45 -24.94
CA SER A 377 -2.45 23.09 -25.20
C SER A 377 -3.99 23.08 -25.29
N GLU A 378 -4.55 22.13 -26.05
CA GLU A 378 -6.01 22.02 -26.19
C GLU A 378 -6.71 21.77 -24.83
N ALA A 379 -6.08 20.97 -23.97
CA ALA A 379 -6.59 20.72 -22.61
C ALA A 379 -6.61 21.99 -21.76
N ASP A 380 -5.58 22.83 -21.86
CA ASP A 380 -5.53 24.11 -21.13
C ASP A 380 -6.50 25.15 -21.71
N ARG A 381 -6.67 25.18 -23.04
CA ARG A 381 -7.65 26.05 -23.70
C ARG A 381 -9.08 25.72 -23.30
N SER A 382 -9.40 24.43 -23.14
CA SER A 382 -10.69 23.98 -22.63
C SER A 382 -10.92 24.51 -21.21
N GLU A 383 -9.96 24.35 -20.30
CA GLU A 383 -10.08 24.84 -18.91
C GLU A 383 -10.19 26.38 -18.84
N ALA A 384 -9.46 27.10 -19.69
CA ALA A 384 -9.55 28.56 -19.77
C ALA A 384 -10.92 29.04 -20.25
N SER A 385 -11.50 28.35 -21.23
CA SER A 385 -12.84 28.66 -21.76
C SER A 385 -13.92 28.49 -20.70
N VAL A 386 -13.91 27.37 -19.97
CA VAL A 386 -14.87 27.13 -18.88
C VAL A 386 -14.77 28.19 -17.78
N LEU A 387 -13.56 28.64 -17.44
CA LEU A 387 -13.40 29.70 -16.44
C LEU A 387 -13.91 31.06 -16.95
N LEU A 388 -13.71 31.37 -18.23
CA LEU A 388 -14.26 32.59 -18.85
C LEU A 388 -15.79 32.58 -18.90
N GLU A 389 -16.41 31.42 -19.14
CA GLU A 389 -17.87 31.23 -19.06
C GLU A 389 -18.37 31.50 -17.63
N ALA A 390 -17.74 30.91 -16.62
CA ALA A 390 -18.10 31.15 -15.22
C ALA A 390 -17.94 32.63 -14.80
N ILE A 391 -16.91 33.32 -15.31
CA ILE A 391 -16.73 34.77 -15.12
C ILE A 391 -17.91 35.54 -15.73
N ALA A 392 -18.34 35.18 -16.95
CA ALA A 392 -19.45 35.83 -17.62
C ALA A 392 -20.79 35.60 -16.89
N GLU A 393 -21.05 34.37 -16.44
CA GLU A 393 -22.24 34.01 -15.65
C GLU A 393 -22.31 34.78 -14.33
N LEU A 394 -21.22 34.83 -13.55
CA LEU A 394 -21.20 35.58 -12.29
C LEU A 394 -21.26 37.10 -12.50
N GLY A 395 -20.73 37.60 -13.61
CA GLY A 395 -20.81 39.01 -14.00
C GLY A 395 -22.24 39.44 -14.39
N SER A 396 -23.00 38.56 -15.04
CA SER A 396 -24.39 38.82 -15.43
C SER A 396 -25.35 38.77 -14.22
N VAL A 397 -25.14 37.83 -13.30
CA VAL A 397 -25.93 37.71 -12.05
C VAL A 397 -25.78 38.95 -11.13
N ARG A 398 -24.62 39.62 -11.15
CA ARG A 398 -24.43 40.89 -10.40
C ARG A 398 -25.16 42.10 -11.00
N SER A 399 -25.74 41.98 -12.19
CA SER A 399 -26.31 43.09 -12.96
C SER A 399 -27.83 42.99 -13.18
N ALA A 400 -28.53 42.01 -12.58
CA ALA A 400 -29.98 41.82 -12.73
C ALA A 400 -30.67 41.38 -11.42
N PRO A 401 -31.97 41.69 -11.21
CA PRO A 401 -32.77 41.09 -10.14
C PRO A 401 -33.11 39.63 -10.46
N GLU A 402 -33.18 38.80 -9.41
CA GLU A 402 -33.41 37.35 -9.49
C GLU A 402 -34.73 36.95 -10.17
N GLU A 403 -34.65 36.01 -11.13
CA GLU A 403 -35.72 35.05 -11.43
C GLU A 403 -35.10 33.66 -11.59
N GLY A 404 -35.67 32.68 -10.89
CA GLY A 404 -35.22 31.29 -10.89
C GLY A 404 -35.82 30.44 -12.00
N SER A 405 -35.21 29.29 -12.27
CA SER A 405 -35.89 28.07 -12.72
C SER A 405 -34.95 26.86 -12.67
N ALA A 406 -35.55 25.68 -12.49
CA ALA A 406 -34.97 24.41 -12.09
C ALA A 406 -34.68 23.40 -13.23
N ALA A 407 -33.74 22.49 -12.94
CA ALA A 407 -33.69 21.04 -13.20
C ALA A 407 -33.74 20.47 -14.65
N PRO A 408 -33.49 19.16 -14.85
CA PRO A 408 -32.33 18.36 -14.44
C PRO A 408 -31.65 17.70 -15.67
N SER A 409 -30.36 17.36 -15.59
CA SER A 409 -29.70 16.55 -16.63
C SER A 409 -29.42 15.14 -16.12
N THR A 410 -30.02 14.18 -16.82
CA THR A 410 -29.86 12.72 -16.72
C THR A 410 -28.39 12.28 -16.70
N ALA A 411 -27.96 11.66 -15.61
CA ALA A 411 -26.70 10.93 -15.53
C ALA A 411 -26.84 9.59 -16.27
N GLN A 412 -26.05 9.43 -17.34
CA GLN A 412 -25.85 8.15 -18.01
C GLN A 412 -24.80 7.34 -17.26
N GLU A 413 -25.20 6.17 -16.77
CA GLU A 413 -24.31 5.07 -16.41
C GLU A 413 -23.55 4.60 -17.65
N GLN A 414 -22.21 4.63 -17.61
CA GLN A 414 -21.40 3.68 -18.38
C GLN A 414 -19.93 3.58 -17.90
N HIS A 415 -19.63 2.38 -17.40
CA HIS A 415 -18.44 1.56 -17.70
C HIS A 415 -17.07 1.93 -17.11
N LEU A 416 -16.83 1.37 -15.92
CA LEU A 416 -15.55 0.95 -15.38
C LEU A 416 -14.97 -0.26 -16.17
N ALA A 417 -14.55 -0.05 -17.42
CA ALA A 417 -14.05 -1.13 -18.30
C ALA A 417 -12.66 -0.88 -18.92
N GLY A 418 -11.85 0.02 -18.35
CA GLY A 418 -10.62 0.50 -18.99
C GLY A 418 -9.33 0.44 -18.15
N LEU A 419 -9.27 -0.34 -17.06
CA LEU A 419 -8.11 -0.39 -16.15
C LEU A 419 -7.45 -1.79 -16.04
N ILE A 420 -7.64 -2.65 -17.05
CA ILE A 420 -7.09 -4.02 -17.10
C ILE A 420 -5.75 -4.06 -17.88
N SER A 421 -4.82 -3.16 -17.58
CA SER A 421 -3.45 -3.33 -18.08
C SER A 421 -2.45 -2.69 -17.13
N LEU A 422 -1.52 -3.53 -16.68
CA LEU A 422 -0.37 -3.25 -15.80
C LEU A 422 -0.66 -3.45 -14.30
N SER A 423 -0.97 -4.69 -13.94
CA SER A 423 -0.77 -5.26 -12.61
C SER A 423 0.11 -6.50 -12.73
N ALA A 424 1.38 -6.41 -12.31
CA ALA A 424 2.09 -7.58 -11.83
C ALA A 424 2.18 -7.45 -10.30
N PRO A 425 1.78 -8.47 -9.52
CA PRO A 425 2.00 -8.50 -8.07
C PRO A 425 3.50 -8.57 -7.77
N LEU A 426 3.92 -8.12 -6.57
CA LEU A 426 5.19 -8.56 -5.96
C LEU A 426 5.08 -10.06 -5.66
N SER A 427 5.25 -10.89 -6.69
CA SER A 427 5.54 -12.31 -6.52
C SER A 427 7.02 -12.45 -6.15
N PHE A 428 7.34 -13.39 -5.27
CA PHE A 428 8.71 -13.85 -5.09
C PHE A 428 9.32 -14.16 -6.46
N THR A 429 10.31 -13.38 -6.89
CA THR A 429 11.13 -13.77 -8.03
C THR A 429 11.95 -14.98 -7.64
N GLY A 430 12.39 -15.80 -8.60
CA GLY A 430 13.21 -16.98 -8.28
C GLY A 430 14.50 -16.64 -7.51
N ALA A 431 15.02 -15.43 -7.63
CA ALA A 431 16.18 -14.96 -6.85
C ALA A 431 15.83 -14.64 -5.39
N LEU A 432 14.72 -13.94 -5.16
CA LEU A 432 14.19 -13.68 -3.81
C LEU A 432 13.91 -15.00 -3.06
N GLU A 433 13.39 -16.00 -3.77
CA GLU A 433 13.04 -17.29 -3.18
C GLU A 433 14.29 -18.08 -2.79
N ARG A 434 15.28 -18.16 -3.68
CA ARG A 434 16.56 -18.82 -3.36
C ARG A 434 17.25 -18.17 -2.17
N ALA A 435 17.24 -16.84 -2.10
CA ALA A 435 17.77 -16.10 -0.97
C ALA A 435 16.99 -16.41 0.32
N TYR A 436 15.67 -16.36 0.29
CA TYR A 436 14.84 -16.72 1.45
C TYR A 436 15.13 -18.15 1.94
N VAL A 437 15.10 -19.14 1.03
CA VAL A 437 15.35 -20.55 1.37
C VAL A 437 16.76 -20.74 1.92
N ALA A 438 17.77 -20.07 1.34
CA ALA A 438 19.13 -20.15 1.85
C ALA A 438 19.25 -19.57 3.27
N MET A 439 18.56 -18.46 3.55
CA MET A 439 18.53 -17.83 4.87
C MET A 439 17.77 -18.67 5.89
N ASP A 440 16.56 -19.11 5.55
CA ASP A 440 15.69 -19.97 6.38
C ASP A 440 16.36 -21.31 6.68
N GLY A 441 16.90 -21.98 5.65
CA GLY A 441 17.62 -23.24 5.81
C GLY A 441 18.93 -23.10 6.61
N ALA A 442 19.57 -21.93 6.61
CA ALA A 442 20.76 -21.69 7.41
C ALA A 442 20.46 -21.49 8.90
N VAL A 443 19.24 -21.06 9.27
CA VAL A 443 18.80 -21.00 10.67
C VAL A 443 18.06 -22.29 11.11
N ASP A 444 17.64 -23.12 10.16
CA ASP A 444 16.97 -24.39 10.44
C ASP A 444 17.82 -25.34 11.29
N GLY A 445 17.19 -26.00 12.26
CA GLY A 445 17.86 -26.85 13.24
C GLY A 445 18.50 -26.11 14.43
N HIS A 446 18.48 -24.77 14.46
CA HIS A 446 18.86 -24.02 15.66
C HIS A 446 17.83 -24.23 16.79
N VAL A 447 18.28 -24.39 18.04
CA VAL A 447 17.42 -24.75 19.18
C VAL A 447 16.32 -23.73 19.48
N ASP A 448 16.56 -22.45 19.22
CA ASP A 448 15.57 -21.39 19.39
C ASP A 448 14.66 -21.25 18.15
N TYR A 449 15.00 -21.88 17.02
CA TYR A 449 14.24 -21.76 15.77
C TYR A 449 13.04 -22.75 15.73
N VAL A 450 12.14 -22.60 16.69
CA VAL A 450 10.96 -23.47 16.87
C VAL A 450 9.71 -22.65 17.21
N GLY A 451 8.52 -23.26 17.05
CA GLY A 451 7.25 -22.67 17.51
C GLY A 451 6.93 -21.29 16.89
N GLU A 452 6.40 -20.38 17.70
CA GLU A 452 6.04 -19.01 17.26
C GLU A 452 7.24 -18.20 16.81
N LEU A 453 8.39 -18.37 17.48
CA LEU A 453 9.62 -17.68 17.13
C LEU A 453 10.11 -18.07 15.73
N ARG A 454 9.99 -19.36 15.34
CA ARG A 454 10.28 -19.81 13.97
C ARG A 454 9.46 -19.04 12.94
N ASN A 455 8.15 -18.92 13.18
CA ASN A 455 7.25 -18.21 12.27
C ASN A 455 7.63 -16.73 12.15
N ASP A 456 7.85 -16.05 13.27
CA ASP A 456 8.21 -14.64 13.28
C ASP A 456 9.58 -14.39 12.63
N VAL A 457 10.59 -15.24 12.90
CA VAL A 457 11.90 -15.15 12.24
C VAL A 457 11.77 -15.39 10.73
N GLY A 458 11.00 -16.40 10.29
CA GLY A 458 10.75 -16.66 8.87
C GLY A 458 10.03 -15.49 8.18
N VAL A 459 9.04 -14.90 8.83
CA VAL A 459 8.36 -13.69 8.37
C VAL A 459 9.36 -12.53 8.25
N LEU A 460 10.24 -12.33 9.23
CA LEU A 460 11.22 -11.25 9.18
C LEU A 460 12.29 -11.47 8.09
N ILE A 461 12.78 -12.70 7.91
CA ILE A 461 13.68 -13.08 6.81
C ILE A 461 13.01 -12.78 5.46
N THR A 462 11.73 -13.12 5.31
CA THR A 462 10.92 -12.82 4.11
C THR A 462 10.98 -11.34 3.80
N TYR A 463 10.62 -10.49 4.76
CA TYR A 463 10.50 -9.05 4.51
C TYR A 463 11.84 -8.34 4.35
N LEU A 464 12.89 -8.75 5.06
CA LEU A 464 14.22 -8.19 4.84
C LEU A 464 14.80 -8.62 3.49
N THR A 465 14.46 -9.81 3.00
CA THR A 465 14.85 -10.27 1.66
C THR A 465 14.09 -9.52 0.57
N LEU A 466 12.78 -9.29 0.76
CA LEU A 466 11.98 -8.43 -0.12
C LEU A 466 12.50 -6.99 -0.12
N PHE A 467 12.89 -6.47 1.04
CA PHE A 467 13.49 -5.14 1.17
C PHE A 467 14.80 -5.04 0.38
N LEU A 468 15.69 -6.02 0.51
CA LEU A 468 16.92 -6.10 -0.29
C LEU A 468 16.61 -6.11 -1.79
N GLY A 469 15.68 -6.96 -2.23
CA GLY A 469 15.25 -6.99 -3.64
C GLY A 469 14.74 -5.64 -4.12
N HIS A 470 13.87 -4.99 -3.33
CA HIS A 470 13.36 -3.66 -3.61
C HIS A 470 14.48 -2.62 -3.74
N CYS A 471 15.47 -2.63 -2.84
CA CYS A 471 16.62 -1.75 -2.94
C CYS A 471 17.46 -2.01 -4.20
N LEU A 472 17.64 -3.28 -4.58
CA LEU A 472 18.41 -3.65 -5.78
C LEU A 472 17.71 -3.22 -7.07
N ASP A 473 16.38 -3.38 -7.16
CA ASP A 473 15.58 -3.03 -8.35
C ASP A 473 15.21 -1.55 -8.45
N MET A 474 15.43 -0.78 -7.37
CA MET A 474 15.15 0.66 -7.33
C MET A 474 15.86 1.39 -8.48
N THR A 475 15.20 2.41 -9.05
CA THR A 475 15.78 3.34 -10.05
C THR A 475 15.92 4.75 -9.48
N PRO A 476 16.78 5.63 -10.05
CA PRO A 476 16.95 7.00 -9.54
C PRO A 476 15.65 7.81 -9.51
N THR A 477 14.73 7.55 -10.43
CA THR A 477 13.42 8.23 -10.47
C THR A 477 12.51 7.73 -9.35
N MET A 478 12.50 6.42 -9.09
CA MET A 478 11.70 5.79 -8.03
C MET A 478 12.23 6.11 -6.62
N ALA A 479 13.54 6.33 -6.49
CA ALA A 479 14.18 6.61 -5.21
C ALA A 479 13.86 7.99 -4.61
N LYS A 480 13.23 8.89 -5.38
CA LYS A 480 12.89 10.23 -4.90
C LYS A 480 11.90 10.16 -3.73
N GLY A 481 12.30 10.72 -2.60
CA GLY A 481 11.48 10.80 -1.40
C GLY A 481 11.68 9.68 -0.39
N GLY A 482 12.90 9.17 -0.18
CA GLY A 482 13.17 8.23 0.92
C GLY A 482 14.22 7.16 0.63
N PHE A 483 14.60 6.99 -0.64
CA PHE A 483 15.61 6.03 -1.07
C PHE A 483 16.73 6.68 -1.90
N GLU A 484 16.84 8.01 -1.90
CA GLU A 484 17.90 8.72 -2.63
C GLU A 484 19.30 8.26 -2.23
N PHE A 485 19.44 7.79 -0.99
CA PHE A 485 20.65 7.22 -0.44
C PHE A 485 21.21 6.02 -1.25
N LEU A 486 20.37 5.36 -2.07
CA LEU A 486 20.80 4.28 -2.97
C LEU A 486 21.57 4.78 -4.19
N PHE A 487 21.58 6.08 -4.48
CA PHE A 487 22.19 6.65 -5.68
C PHE A 487 23.18 7.77 -5.35
N ALA A 488 24.21 7.90 -6.18
CA ALA A 488 25.23 8.91 -5.97
C ALA A 488 24.63 10.33 -6.09
N ASN A 489 24.77 11.14 -5.04
CA ASN A 489 24.30 12.53 -5.00
C ASN A 489 25.46 13.50 -4.73
N GLY A 490 26.14 13.95 -5.79
CA GLY A 490 27.09 15.07 -5.70
C GLY A 490 28.28 14.89 -4.76
N GLY A 491 28.61 13.66 -4.35
CA GLY A 491 29.74 13.35 -3.46
C GLY A 491 29.40 13.25 -1.97
N ALA A 492 28.16 13.56 -1.55
CA ALA A 492 27.71 13.30 -0.19
C ALA A 492 27.55 11.80 0.04
N LYS A 493 28.12 11.28 1.14
CA LYS A 493 27.95 9.88 1.52
C LYS A 493 26.66 9.72 2.33
N PRO A 494 25.75 8.83 1.92
CA PRO A 494 24.58 8.43 2.68
C PRO A 494 24.83 8.18 4.17
N LEU A 495 23.85 8.49 5.01
CA LEU A 495 23.86 8.25 6.44
C LEU A 495 23.22 6.89 6.78
N GLU A 496 23.60 6.34 7.92
CA GLU A 496 23.02 5.11 8.48
C GLU A 496 21.52 5.28 8.78
N GLU A 497 21.13 6.45 9.29
CA GLU A 497 19.73 6.79 9.59
C GLU A 497 18.82 6.73 8.34
N GLU A 498 19.36 7.00 7.15
CA GLU A 498 18.59 6.92 5.90
C GLU A 498 18.23 5.47 5.57
N LEU A 499 19.18 4.53 5.74
CA LEU A 499 18.91 3.10 5.60
C LEU A 499 17.96 2.60 6.70
N GLN A 500 18.18 3.00 7.95
CA GLN A 500 17.32 2.61 9.07
C GLN A 500 15.89 3.06 8.85
N ARG A 501 15.68 4.31 8.44
CA ARG A 501 14.37 4.88 8.13
C ARG A 501 13.70 4.11 6.99
N ALA A 502 14.42 3.82 5.92
CA ALA A 502 13.90 3.07 4.78
C ALA A 502 13.53 1.62 5.13
N CYS A 503 14.38 0.94 5.90
CA CYS A 503 14.13 -0.43 6.35
C CYS A 503 12.92 -0.50 7.30
N TRP A 504 12.87 0.37 8.31
CA TRP A 504 11.72 0.46 9.21
C TRP A 504 10.43 0.75 8.46
N HIS A 505 10.48 1.69 7.52
CA HIS A 505 9.33 2.08 6.73
C HIS A 505 8.82 0.95 5.84
N PHE A 506 9.73 0.26 5.16
CA PHE A 506 9.39 -0.92 4.35
C PHE A 506 8.73 -2.01 5.21
N LEU A 507 9.32 -2.34 6.35
CA LEU A 507 8.75 -3.32 7.28
C LEU A 507 7.38 -2.89 7.78
N ARG A 508 7.22 -1.63 8.15
CA ARG A 508 5.93 -1.12 8.61
C ARG A 508 4.87 -1.25 7.52
N LEU A 509 5.16 -0.98 6.26
CA LEU A 509 4.15 -1.03 5.20
C LEU A 509 3.87 -2.43 4.66
N GLN A 510 4.91 -3.24 4.56
CA GLN A 510 4.87 -4.50 3.82
C GLN A 510 4.78 -5.72 4.75
N ALA A 511 5.28 -5.63 5.99
CA ALA A 511 5.43 -6.80 6.86
C ALA A 511 4.12 -7.29 7.48
N HIS A 512 3.33 -8.03 6.70
CA HIS A 512 2.16 -8.75 7.18
C HIS A 512 2.59 -9.89 8.10
N GLY A 513 1.98 -9.96 9.29
CA GLY A 513 2.39 -10.87 10.37
C GLY A 513 2.89 -10.17 11.62
N PHE A 514 3.27 -8.89 11.49
CA PHE A 514 3.56 -8.00 12.63
C PHE A 514 2.59 -6.80 12.61
N PRO A 515 1.81 -6.58 13.68
CA PRO A 515 1.10 -5.31 13.88
C PRO A 515 2.06 -4.12 13.81
N HIS A 516 1.64 -3.01 13.19
CA HIS A 516 2.49 -1.83 13.00
C HIS A 516 3.09 -1.29 14.31
N HIS A 517 2.32 -1.33 15.42
CA HIS A 517 2.77 -0.89 16.74
C HIS A 517 3.88 -1.78 17.34
N GLN A 518 4.06 -3.00 16.82
CA GLN A 518 5.10 -3.92 17.27
C GLN A 518 6.44 -3.66 16.58
N ILE A 519 6.47 -2.91 15.46
CA ILE A 519 7.68 -2.56 14.73
C ILE A 519 8.15 -1.18 15.22
N ILE A 520 9.00 -1.18 16.23
CA ILE A 520 9.46 0.03 16.93
C ILE A 520 10.83 0.45 16.40
N ARG A 521 11.00 1.75 16.12
CA ARG A 521 12.29 2.35 15.76
C ARG A 521 12.92 2.99 17.00
N GLU A 522 14.25 2.86 17.16
CA GLU A 522 15.01 3.45 18.27
C GLU A 522 14.49 3.04 19.67
N LEU A 523 14.27 1.74 19.89
CA LEU A 523 13.81 1.24 21.19
C LEU A 523 14.95 1.32 22.23
N ASN A 524 14.76 2.10 23.29
CA ASN A 524 15.71 2.24 24.40
C ASN A 524 15.64 1.05 25.39
N ASP A 525 16.66 0.92 26.25
CA ASP A 525 16.77 -0.06 27.34
C ASP A 525 16.74 -1.54 26.92
N VAL A 526 17.27 -1.83 25.73
CA VAL A 526 17.41 -3.20 25.19
C VAL A 526 18.85 -3.66 25.41
N GLY A 527 19.09 -4.67 26.27
CA GLY A 527 20.44 -5.21 26.50
C GLY A 527 21.46 -4.21 27.05
N GLY A 528 21.01 -3.08 27.61
CA GLY A 528 21.85 -1.98 28.08
C GLY A 528 22.15 -0.90 27.02
N GLY A 529 21.50 -0.92 25.86
CA GLY A 529 21.65 0.05 24.77
C GLY A 529 20.34 0.40 24.06
N ARG A 530 20.46 1.05 22.89
CA ARG A 530 19.35 1.47 22.01
C ARG A 530 19.37 0.63 20.74
N ALA A 531 18.31 -0.14 20.51
CA ALA A 531 18.14 -0.95 19.31
C ALA A 531 17.63 -0.09 18.14
N ASP A 532 18.19 -0.28 16.93
CA ASP A 532 17.81 0.52 15.77
C ASP A 532 16.37 0.26 15.31
N ILE A 533 15.99 -1.01 15.16
CA ILE A 533 14.62 -1.44 14.93
C ILE A 533 14.35 -2.70 15.77
N ALA A 534 13.19 -2.77 16.41
CA ALA A 534 12.76 -3.92 17.18
C ALA A 534 11.35 -4.35 16.77
N ILE A 535 11.13 -5.66 16.70
CA ILE A 535 9.81 -6.26 16.58
C ILE A 535 9.46 -6.88 17.92
N VAL A 536 8.49 -6.30 18.62
CA VAL A 536 8.11 -6.67 19.98
C VAL A 536 6.91 -7.61 19.95
N ARG A 537 7.13 -8.85 20.38
CA ARG A 537 6.09 -9.89 20.51
C ARG A 537 5.86 -10.17 21.99
N PRO A 538 4.72 -10.76 22.38
CA PRO A 538 4.45 -11.07 23.80
C PRO A 538 5.51 -11.97 24.45
N GLN A 539 6.11 -12.89 23.68
CA GLN A 539 7.01 -13.93 24.19
C GLN A 539 8.49 -13.67 23.85
N HIS A 540 8.78 -12.86 22.83
CA HIS A 540 10.13 -12.60 22.35
C HIS A 540 10.23 -11.25 21.65
N ARG A 541 11.46 -10.83 21.38
CA ARG A 541 11.74 -9.61 20.63
C ARG A 541 12.80 -9.93 19.58
N LEU A 542 12.52 -9.54 18.34
CA LEU A 542 13.49 -9.61 17.25
C LEU A 542 14.12 -8.23 17.10
N VAL A 543 15.45 -8.17 17.03
CA VAL A 543 16.19 -6.91 16.91
C VAL A 543 16.93 -6.87 15.59
N ILE A 544 16.77 -5.76 14.88
CA ILE A 544 17.45 -5.47 13.63
C ILE A 544 18.41 -4.32 13.91
N GLU A 545 19.70 -4.62 13.85
CA GLU A 545 20.76 -3.64 13.94
C GLU A 545 21.06 -3.10 12.54
N VAL A 546 21.22 -1.77 12.42
CA VAL A 546 21.51 -1.11 11.15
C VAL A 546 22.91 -0.49 11.22
N LYS A 547 23.74 -0.75 10.21
CA LYS A 547 25.11 -0.21 10.15
C LYS A 547 25.45 0.40 8.81
N ARG A 548 26.36 1.36 8.80
CA ARG A 548 26.98 1.89 7.58
C ARG A 548 28.45 1.51 7.47
N GLU A 549 28.82 0.93 6.34
CA GLU A 549 30.19 0.53 6.03
C GLU A 549 30.85 1.45 4.99
N LEU A 550 32.09 1.87 5.28
CA LEU A 550 32.83 2.88 4.51
C LEU A 550 34.20 2.40 4.01
N VAL A 551 34.70 1.28 4.53
CA VAL A 551 36.06 0.79 4.34
C VAL A 551 36.06 -0.59 3.67
N ASP A 552 35.36 -1.56 4.26
CA ASP A 552 35.33 -2.95 3.76
C ASP A 552 33.96 -3.60 4.00
N ALA A 553 33.20 -3.79 2.90
CA ALA A 553 31.88 -4.39 2.89
C ALA A 553 31.88 -5.89 2.47
N SER A 554 33.04 -6.54 2.53
CA SER A 554 33.14 -8.00 2.45
C SER A 554 32.49 -8.66 3.67
N ARG A 555 32.23 -9.98 3.59
CA ARG A 555 31.71 -10.74 4.74
C ARG A 555 32.64 -10.63 5.96
N GLU A 556 33.95 -10.71 5.73
CA GLU A 556 34.97 -10.54 6.78
C GLU A 556 34.95 -9.13 7.36
N GLY A 557 34.87 -8.09 6.53
CA GLY A 557 34.79 -6.70 6.98
C GLY A 557 33.53 -6.37 7.80
N ILE A 558 32.40 -6.99 7.46
CA ILE A 558 31.11 -6.85 8.17
C ILE A 558 31.10 -7.60 9.50
N SER A 559 31.94 -8.64 9.67
CA SER A 559 31.97 -9.48 10.87
C SER A 559 32.16 -8.70 12.18
N LYS A 560 32.81 -7.53 12.12
CA LYS A 560 33.01 -6.63 13.27
C LYS A 560 31.70 -6.11 13.90
N TYR A 561 30.60 -6.12 13.16
CA TYR A 561 29.28 -5.69 13.65
C TYR A 561 28.50 -6.82 14.34
N LEU A 562 28.85 -8.08 14.09
CA LEU A 562 28.12 -9.24 14.60
C LEU A 562 28.03 -9.26 16.13
N GLY A 563 29.10 -8.83 16.82
CA GLY A 563 29.11 -8.73 18.27
C GLY A 563 28.12 -7.72 18.85
N GLN A 564 27.81 -6.65 18.11
CA GLN A 564 26.79 -5.66 18.53
C GLN A 564 25.39 -6.22 18.35
N THR A 565 25.12 -6.89 17.22
CA THR A 565 23.83 -7.55 16.97
C THR A 565 23.57 -8.67 17.99
N ALA A 566 24.58 -9.51 18.25
CA ALA A 566 24.50 -10.61 19.20
C ALA A 566 24.33 -10.16 20.66
N ALA A 567 24.66 -8.91 21.00
CA ALA A 567 24.52 -8.39 22.36
C ALA A 567 23.04 -8.22 22.79
N TYR A 568 22.11 -8.08 21.83
CA TYR A 568 20.68 -8.00 22.13
C TYR A 568 20.04 -9.36 22.45
N GLU A 569 20.77 -10.44 22.22
CA GLU A 569 20.34 -11.83 22.40
C GLU A 569 20.62 -12.37 23.81
N LEU A 570 21.04 -11.50 24.75
CA LEU A 570 21.35 -11.89 26.13
C LEU A 570 20.11 -12.34 26.91
N THR A 571 18.93 -11.78 26.60
CA THR A 571 17.65 -12.11 27.23
C THR A 571 16.57 -12.46 26.20
N GLY A 572 16.94 -12.55 24.92
CA GLY A 572 16.05 -12.83 23.80
C GLY A 572 16.48 -14.07 23.03
N PRO A 573 15.83 -14.36 21.89
CA PRO A 573 16.26 -15.42 20.98
C PRO A 573 17.72 -15.27 20.57
N ARG A 574 18.47 -16.36 20.42
CA ARG A 574 19.85 -16.36 19.89
C ARG A 574 19.89 -16.24 18.36
N ILE A 575 18.98 -15.44 17.80
CA ILE A 575 18.82 -15.18 16.38
C ILE A 575 18.63 -13.66 16.21
N GLY A 576 19.64 -12.99 15.66
CA GLY A 576 19.68 -11.55 15.43
C GLY A 576 19.69 -11.19 13.94
N PHE A 577 19.40 -9.91 13.65
CA PHE A 577 19.30 -9.41 12.28
C PHE A 577 20.21 -8.19 12.11
N LEU A 578 20.96 -8.14 11.02
CA LEU A 578 21.90 -7.07 10.69
C LEU A 578 21.64 -6.57 9.27
N VAL A 579 21.42 -5.27 9.11
CA VAL A 579 21.28 -4.62 7.80
C VAL A 579 22.40 -3.60 7.61
N VAL A 580 23.22 -3.77 6.57
CA VAL A 580 24.43 -2.96 6.36
C VAL A 580 24.32 -2.13 5.10
N LEU A 581 24.46 -0.81 5.21
CA LEU A 581 24.62 0.11 4.08
C LEU A 581 26.06 0.03 3.56
N ASP A 582 26.23 -0.57 2.39
CA ASP A 582 27.53 -0.68 1.71
C ASP A 582 27.78 0.56 0.84
N LEU A 583 28.74 1.40 1.24
CA LEU A 583 29.22 2.54 0.45
C LEU A 583 30.64 2.32 -0.12
N VAL A 584 31.13 1.08 -0.07
CA VAL A 584 32.45 0.65 -0.55
C VAL A 584 32.35 0.12 -1.98
N SER A 585 31.36 -0.74 -2.24
CA SER A 585 31.21 -1.47 -3.51
C SER A 585 30.70 -0.62 -4.68
N GLN A 586 30.54 0.69 -4.51
CA GLN A 586 30.06 1.64 -5.52
C GLN A 586 30.91 1.75 -6.79
N ARG A 587 32.13 1.18 -6.75
CA ARG A 587 33.09 1.19 -7.86
C ARG A 587 33.29 -0.19 -8.50
N GLY A 588 32.70 -1.24 -7.92
CA GLY A 588 32.86 -2.62 -8.35
C GLY A 588 31.68 -3.13 -9.18
N TRP A 589 31.78 -4.38 -9.61
CA TRP A 589 30.70 -5.10 -10.26
C TRP A 589 29.54 -5.31 -9.27
N PRO A 590 28.27 -5.03 -9.66
CA PRO A 590 27.12 -5.26 -8.78
C PRO A 590 27.01 -6.73 -8.37
N LEU A 591 26.74 -6.96 -7.09
CA LEU A 591 26.55 -8.29 -6.53
C LEU A 591 25.09 -8.72 -6.67
N THR A 592 24.87 -10.03 -6.80
CA THR A 592 23.52 -10.60 -6.92
C THR A 592 22.74 -10.47 -5.61
N LEU A 593 21.44 -10.74 -5.65
CA LEU A 593 20.62 -10.71 -4.44
C LEU A 593 21.12 -11.72 -3.41
N GLU A 594 21.44 -12.94 -3.86
CA GLU A 594 21.96 -14.02 -3.02
C GLU A 594 23.34 -13.71 -2.42
N ASP A 595 24.19 -12.95 -3.14
CA ASP A 595 25.49 -12.50 -2.61
C ASP A 595 25.38 -11.40 -1.56
N ASN A 596 24.20 -10.77 -1.45
CA ASN A 596 23.91 -9.68 -0.53
C ASN A 596 23.15 -10.11 0.73
N CYS A 597 22.83 -11.39 0.91
CA CYS A 597 22.26 -11.89 2.16
C CYS A 597 22.87 -13.24 2.57
N TRP A 598 23.15 -13.42 3.85
CA TRP A 598 23.67 -14.69 4.40
C TRP A 598 23.48 -14.75 5.92
N VAL A 599 23.73 -15.91 6.53
CA VAL A 599 23.68 -16.11 7.98
C VAL A 599 25.09 -16.41 8.50
N GLU A 600 25.48 -15.73 9.58
CA GLU A 600 26.74 -15.95 10.30
C GLU A 600 26.50 -16.62 11.66
N GLN A 601 27.44 -17.46 12.09
CA GLN A 601 27.43 -18.05 13.43
C GLN A 601 28.42 -17.31 14.34
N VAL A 602 27.94 -16.88 15.51
CA VAL A 602 28.74 -16.21 16.53
C VAL A 602 28.76 -17.06 17.78
N GLN A 603 29.93 -17.60 18.13
CA GLN A 603 30.09 -18.41 19.33
C GLN A 603 31.38 -18.04 20.07
N THR A 604 31.28 -17.75 21.36
CA THR A 604 32.45 -17.68 22.24
C THR A 604 32.70 -19.04 22.90
N PRO A 605 33.92 -19.33 23.39
CA PRO A 605 34.22 -20.59 24.09
C PRO A 605 33.35 -20.86 25.33
N ARG A 606 32.61 -19.87 25.81
CA ARG A 606 31.71 -19.96 26.98
C ARG A 606 30.24 -20.17 26.60
N ASP A 607 29.88 -20.01 25.33
CA ASP A 607 28.50 -20.17 24.88
C ASP A 607 28.19 -21.66 24.66
N ALA A 608 27.10 -22.15 25.27
CA ALA A 608 26.67 -23.53 25.13
C ALA A 608 26.11 -23.87 23.73
N VAL A 609 25.66 -22.86 22.99
CA VAL A 609 25.12 -22.96 21.61
C VAL A 609 25.53 -21.69 20.86
N PRO A 610 25.87 -21.76 19.56
CA PRO A 610 26.14 -20.57 18.76
C PRO A 610 24.91 -19.65 18.68
N ARG A 611 25.16 -18.35 18.54
CA ARG A 611 24.17 -17.35 18.13
C ARG A 611 24.16 -17.26 16.60
N MET A 612 23.00 -16.98 16.01
CA MET A 612 22.83 -16.83 14.57
C MET A 612 22.57 -15.36 14.23
N VAL A 613 23.31 -14.79 13.29
CA VAL A 613 23.05 -13.42 12.81
C VAL A 613 22.75 -13.45 11.32
N CYS A 614 21.51 -13.10 10.98
CA CYS A 614 21.04 -12.97 9.60
C CYS A 614 21.44 -11.60 9.05
N VAL A 615 22.19 -11.56 7.95
CA VAL A 615 22.79 -10.34 7.39
C VAL A 615 22.18 -10.00 6.02
N TRP A 616 21.83 -8.73 5.82
CA TRP A 616 21.49 -8.14 4.51
C TRP A 616 22.39 -6.93 4.23
N ARG A 617 23.11 -6.96 3.12
CA ARG A 617 23.96 -5.87 2.63
C ARG A 617 23.23 -5.09 1.55
N ILE A 618 22.99 -3.80 1.79
CA ILE A 618 22.30 -2.88 0.89
C ILE A 618 23.34 -1.98 0.19
N PRO A 619 23.55 -2.11 -1.13
CA PRO A 619 24.47 -1.25 -1.86
C PRO A 619 23.91 0.18 -2.00
N GLY A 620 24.53 1.13 -1.31
CA GLY A 620 24.19 2.56 -1.35
C GLY A 620 24.99 3.34 -2.38
N ALA A 621 24.59 4.59 -2.65
CA ALA A 621 25.17 5.53 -3.61
C ALA A 621 25.70 4.92 -4.93
N ARG A 622 24.90 4.02 -5.51
CA ARG A 622 25.19 3.32 -6.76
C ARG A 622 25.31 4.30 -7.93
N ARG A 623 26.16 3.92 -8.89
CA ARG A 623 26.23 4.57 -10.20
C ARG A 623 25.14 4.02 -11.12
N THR A 624 24.80 4.79 -12.14
CA THR A 624 23.90 4.30 -13.20
C THR A 624 24.54 3.12 -13.94
N PRO A 625 23.75 2.15 -14.47
CA PRO A 625 24.29 1.01 -15.21
C PRO A 625 25.23 1.40 -16.35
N SER A 626 24.96 2.53 -17.01
CA SER A 626 25.80 3.09 -18.08
C SER A 626 27.21 3.51 -17.64
N ALA A 627 27.46 3.64 -16.34
CA ALA A 627 28.73 4.07 -15.76
C ALA A 627 29.51 2.92 -15.08
N ILE A 628 29.05 1.68 -15.23
CA ILE A 628 29.69 0.48 -14.69
C ILE A 628 30.63 -0.11 -15.75
N THR A 629 31.83 -0.50 -15.33
CA THR A 629 32.81 -1.18 -16.20
C THR A 629 32.83 -2.67 -15.87
N THR A 630 32.80 -3.52 -16.89
CA THR A 630 32.96 -4.97 -16.71
C THR A 630 34.32 -5.27 -16.07
N PRO A 631 34.38 -6.07 -14.99
CA PRO A 631 35.64 -6.47 -14.39
C PRO A 631 36.46 -7.28 -15.39
N ILE A 632 37.76 -6.96 -15.48
CA ILE A 632 38.73 -7.78 -16.22
C ILE A 632 39.08 -8.95 -15.29
N GLN A 633 38.90 -10.18 -15.77
CA GLN A 633 39.26 -11.40 -15.04
C GLN A 633 40.77 -11.51 -14.82
#